data_AF-A0A8J7ATI6-F1
#
_entry.id   AF-A0A8J7ATI6-F1
#
_cell.length_a   1.000
_cell.length_b   1.000
_cell.length_c   1.000
_cell.angle_alpha   90.00
_cell.angle_beta   90.00
_cell.angle_gamma   90.00
#
_symmetry.space_group_name_H-M   'P 1'
#
loop_
_entity.id
_entity.type
_entity.pdbx_description
1 polymer ?
#
loop_
_entity_poly.entity_id
_entity_poly.type
_entity_poly.pdbx_seq_one_letter_code
_entity_poly.pdbx_strand_id
1 'polypeptide(L)'
;MALFWPRLTWLRLVVLFSLTLALVMTTLSRSAPADADLDRRVAEAQSYIESQTGHRFIHPIVATNDDGYQSQYIRSDASGEHNLATSRAAVRDPAAPGQWVDIRVLEGRTGLPSTGAWETCLIVVADAWTGLTEPAKRSNIAHEVYHCYQREKAGALSPLPPWVLEGSASWAGETYAGGSPLGESRWRRYLTSYSQIEDRSYDAQGVFAHMAHSGESVWTLLDRALTPPLPAPADEAAWIDRFLGLMANREGFLQTWAMGLERNSSQRDWNTSGPGITSDRRDVVPLSIPQGRRITRTVQRLYQLTLPTAQVVSVQVLGNGHGAIRWGDRNTTRISGSFNQWYCLGETCTCPDGTRPAGVTSVDSDRAVIALTGYPGDAELGIDPIDNPCEDDEPEATGPSTPWGGDGDRARGTSYGDPHIITYDGYRYSFQTIGEFWLTAATDGHFQVQARQGQIPGRPLSMNTAVAMRVGSHRLAIYAQNAPDGHSPLWLDGQPLALGTGPMTLPGGGTVLRAGNSGTERYQILWPTGETLQVSQTTMGGAAFLALSPEVPRQVGGYQGLLGNLNRNPDDDLQIRGGAVVPVKDAYAPVAQLVQGLIPVPVPLSQVQTAFFEQLYRQFGDSWRVTAGESLFDYAPGQSTATLTQRDFPSQFPTLLGVAPAQIQNATRLCREAGVNEWMMEGCVFDVAATGQPDFVQSAVNAIATTLVDQVQDRVEDEIRRRVPFSLPRLPF
;
A
#
# COMPACT_ATOMS: atom_id res chain seq x y z
N MET A 1 97.40 -19.05 7.72
CA MET A 1 96.29 -18.84 8.68
C MET A 1 95.22 -17.86 8.20
N ALA A 2 94.89 -17.82 6.92
CA ALA A 2 93.73 -17.08 6.41
C ALA A 2 93.28 -17.76 5.12
N LEU A 3 92.16 -18.50 5.17
CA LEU A 3 91.34 -18.96 4.04
C LEU A 3 90.23 -19.95 4.46
N PHE A 4 90.19 -20.39 5.74
CA PHE A 4 89.18 -21.33 6.24
C PHE A 4 87.97 -20.69 6.98
N TRP A 5 87.87 -19.36 7.02
CA TRP A 5 86.78 -18.68 7.74
C TRP A 5 85.47 -18.42 6.97
N PRO A 6 85.40 -18.36 5.61
CA PRO A 6 84.15 -17.97 4.95
C PRO A 6 83.17 -19.13 4.70
N ARG A 7 83.58 -20.40 4.85
CA ARG A 7 82.71 -21.56 4.58
C ARG A 7 81.79 -21.94 5.75
N LEU A 8 82.22 -21.75 6.99
CA LEU A 8 81.41 -22.08 8.18
C LEU A 8 80.30 -21.04 8.44
N THR A 9 80.52 -19.77 8.12
CA THR A 9 79.50 -18.72 8.21
C THR A 9 78.44 -18.87 7.11
N TRP A 10 78.83 -19.22 5.89
CA TRP A 10 77.88 -19.53 4.82
C TRP A 10 77.03 -20.77 5.11
N LEU A 11 77.62 -21.85 5.65
CA LEU A 11 76.84 -23.03 6.02
C LEU A 11 75.85 -22.72 7.16
N ARG A 12 76.25 -21.91 8.15
CA ARG A 12 75.37 -21.47 9.24
C ARG A 12 74.24 -20.58 8.74
N LEU A 13 74.51 -19.66 7.81
CA LEU A 13 73.47 -18.82 7.20
C LEU A 13 72.49 -19.61 6.35
N VAL A 14 72.96 -20.59 5.58
CA VAL A 14 72.09 -21.47 4.79
C VAL A 14 71.26 -22.36 5.70
N VAL A 15 71.82 -22.93 6.76
CA VAL A 15 71.07 -23.75 7.73
C VAL A 15 70.07 -22.90 8.52
N LEU A 16 70.44 -21.69 8.95
CA LEU A 16 69.51 -20.75 9.60
C LEU A 16 68.41 -20.32 8.65
N PHE A 17 68.72 -20.04 7.38
CA PHE A 17 67.73 -19.67 6.36
C PHE A 17 66.82 -20.85 5.98
N SER A 18 67.33 -22.07 5.92
CA SER A 18 66.53 -23.27 5.70
C SER A 18 65.67 -23.61 6.91
N LEU A 19 66.15 -23.39 8.14
CA LEU A 19 65.37 -23.57 9.36
C LEU A 19 64.30 -22.48 9.52
N THR A 20 64.59 -21.22 9.20
CA THR A 20 63.57 -20.16 9.21
C THR A 20 62.60 -20.31 8.05
N LEU A 21 63.03 -20.74 6.86
CA LEU A 21 62.13 -21.03 5.74
C LEU A 21 61.27 -22.28 6.01
N ALA A 22 61.81 -23.32 6.63
CA ALA A 22 61.04 -24.48 7.08
C ALA A 22 60.07 -24.09 8.21
N LEU A 23 60.50 -23.28 9.18
CA LEU A 23 59.63 -22.78 10.25
C LEU A 23 58.52 -21.90 9.66
N VAL A 24 58.85 -20.97 8.77
CA VAL A 24 57.91 -20.07 8.06
C VAL A 24 56.96 -20.87 7.17
N MET A 25 57.44 -21.89 6.44
CA MET A 25 56.57 -22.78 5.66
C MET A 25 55.70 -23.65 6.57
N THR A 26 56.18 -24.14 7.72
CA THR A 26 55.35 -24.87 8.70
C THR A 26 54.38 -23.98 9.49
N THR A 27 54.66 -22.68 9.63
CA THR A 27 53.72 -21.70 10.22
C THR A 27 52.74 -21.14 9.19
N LEU A 28 53.08 -21.13 7.90
CA LEU A 28 52.18 -20.77 6.80
C LEU A 28 51.36 -21.97 6.29
N SER A 29 51.73 -23.21 6.63
CA SER A 29 50.99 -24.43 6.28
C SER A 29 50.17 -25.02 7.43
N ARG A 30 50.15 -24.36 8.60
CA ARG A 30 49.16 -24.68 9.62
C ARG A 30 47.85 -24.02 9.22
N SER A 31 46.87 -24.84 8.85
CA SER A 31 45.46 -24.45 8.84
C SER A 31 45.14 -23.69 10.13
N ALA A 32 44.38 -22.60 10.03
CA ALA A 32 43.89 -21.92 11.21
C ALA A 32 43.24 -22.98 12.12
N PRO A 33 43.54 -23.02 13.43
CA PRO A 33 42.96 -24.05 14.28
C PRO A 33 41.45 -23.93 14.18
N ALA A 34 40.78 -25.05 13.87
CA ALA A 34 39.33 -25.17 13.97
C ALA A 34 38.90 -24.54 15.30
N ASP A 35 37.91 -23.65 15.27
CA ASP A 35 37.34 -23.12 16.50
C ASP A 35 36.82 -24.33 17.27
N ALA A 36 37.48 -24.65 18.39
CA ALA A 36 37.29 -25.88 19.16
C ALA A 36 35.85 -26.04 19.71
N ASP A 37 35.02 -25.04 19.43
CA ASP A 37 33.74 -24.79 20.01
C ASP A 37 32.65 -24.55 18.94
N LEU A 38 32.97 -24.81 17.67
CA LEU A 38 32.05 -24.65 16.54
C LEU A 38 30.72 -25.40 16.77
N ASP A 39 30.78 -26.64 17.25
CA ASP A 39 29.59 -27.45 17.58
C ASP A 39 28.74 -26.82 18.69
N ARG A 40 29.37 -26.27 19.74
CA ARG A 40 28.65 -25.57 20.81
C ARG A 40 27.94 -24.34 20.24
N ARG A 41 28.63 -23.53 19.42
CA ARG A 41 28.08 -22.31 18.83
C ARG A 41 26.86 -22.61 17.95
N VAL A 42 26.93 -23.68 17.15
CA VAL A 42 25.79 -24.16 16.36
C VAL A 42 24.62 -24.58 17.27
N ALA A 43 24.88 -25.37 18.31
CA ALA A 43 23.85 -25.83 19.24
C ALA A 43 23.16 -24.66 19.97
N GLU A 44 23.93 -23.62 20.36
CA GLU A 44 23.39 -22.42 21.00
C GLU A 44 22.54 -21.59 20.03
N ALA A 45 23.02 -21.37 18.80
CA ALA A 45 22.26 -20.66 17.78
C ALA A 45 20.98 -21.41 17.37
N GLN A 46 21.07 -22.75 17.25
CA GLN A 46 19.91 -23.62 17.01
C GLN A 46 18.89 -23.45 18.13
N SER A 47 19.31 -23.62 19.38
CA SER A 47 18.43 -23.48 20.55
C SER A 47 17.76 -22.10 20.60
N TYR A 48 18.49 -21.05 20.26
CA TYR A 48 17.95 -19.70 20.16
C TYR A 48 16.87 -19.60 19.09
N ILE A 49 17.14 -20.03 17.85
CA ILE A 49 16.18 -19.96 16.74
C ILE A 49 14.91 -20.79 17.04
N GLU A 50 15.06 -21.98 17.61
CA GLU A 50 13.92 -22.79 18.06
C GLU A 50 13.09 -22.06 19.12
N SER A 51 13.73 -21.34 20.04
CA SER A 51 13.03 -20.55 21.07
C SER A 51 12.26 -19.36 20.51
N GLN A 52 12.75 -18.74 19.42
CA GLN A 52 12.11 -17.58 18.80
C GLN A 52 10.95 -17.96 17.87
N THR A 53 11.08 -19.09 17.18
CA THR A 53 10.15 -19.52 16.13
C THR A 53 9.16 -20.58 16.58
N GLY A 54 9.47 -21.30 17.67
CA GLY A 54 8.73 -22.49 18.09
C GLY A 54 8.95 -23.72 17.19
N HIS A 55 9.74 -23.58 16.13
CA HIS A 55 10.10 -24.68 15.24
C HIS A 55 11.17 -25.56 15.91
N ARG A 56 11.05 -26.88 15.72
CA ARG A 56 12.09 -27.84 16.11
C ARG A 56 12.73 -28.36 14.85
N PHE A 57 14.06 -28.26 14.77
CA PHE A 57 14.79 -28.76 13.62
C PHE A 57 14.63 -30.27 13.51
N ILE A 58 14.26 -30.74 12.33
CA ILE A 58 14.08 -32.17 12.06
C ILE A 58 15.32 -32.81 11.42
N HIS A 59 16.13 -32.04 10.71
CA HIS A 59 17.43 -32.46 10.19
C HIS A 59 18.56 -32.03 11.14
N PRO A 60 19.55 -32.90 11.40
CA PRO A 60 20.73 -32.51 12.14
C PRO A 60 21.47 -31.37 11.44
N ILE A 61 22.01 -30.44 12.22
CA ILE A 61 22.91 -29.40 11.73
C ILE A 61 24.34 -29.83 12.05
N VAL A 62 25.17 -29.95 11.03
CA VAL A 62 26.58 -30.35 11.13
C VAL A 62 27.43 -29.20 10.63
N ALA A 63 28.38 -28.75 11.45
CA ALA A 63 29.32 -27.74 11.07
C ALA A 63 30.70 -28.34 10.80
N THR A 64 31.41 -27.82 9.81
CA THR A 64 32.76 -28.24 9.48
C THR A 64 33.59 -27.07 8.98
N ASN A 65 34.89 -27.11 9.26
CA ASN A 65 35.90 -26.24 8.68
C ASN A 65 36.93 -27.04 7.86
N ASP A 66 36.58 -28.24 7.42
CA ASP A 66 37.49 -29.09 6.63
C ASP A 66 37.82 -28.44 5.27
N ASP A 67 39.11 -28.40 4.94
CA ASP A 67 39.66 -27.74 3.75
C ASP A 67 39.03 -28.24 2.44
N GLY A 68 38.65 -29.52 2.39
CA GLY A 68 37.97 -30.12 1.24
C GLY A 68 36.61 -29.48 1.02
N TYR A 69 35.81 -29.36 2.08
CA TYR A 69 34.52 -28.66 2.02
C TYR A 69 34.69 -27.17 1.74
N GLN A 70 35.68 -26.51 2.37
CA GLN A 70 35.95 -25.10 2.11
C GLN A 70 36.22 -24.85 0.62
N SER A 71 37.13 -25.63 0.02
CA SER A 71 37.51 -25.49 -1.40
C SER A 71 36.33 -25.70 -2.37
N GLN A 72 35.32 -26.47 -1.95
CA GLN A 72 34.17 -26.80 -2.76
C GLN A 72 33.01 -25.79 -2.61
N TYR A 73 32.77 -25.29 -1.40
CA TYR A 73 31.54 -24.57 -1.07
C TYR A 73 31.73 -23.10 -0.72
N ILE A 74 32.89 -22.71 -0.19
CA ILE A 74 33.18 -21.31 0.12
C ILE A 74 33.55 -20.60 -1.19
N ARG A 75 32.90 -19.46 -1.45
CA ARG A 75 33.13 -18.68 -2.67
C ARG A 75 33.56 -17.27 -2.30
N SER A 76 34.59 -16.79 -2.98
CA SER A 76 34.88 -15.36 -3.02
C SER A 76 33.96 -14.72 -4.06
N ASP A 77 32.90 -14.06 -3.61
CA ASP A 77 32.02 -13.25 -4.46
C ASP A 77 32.30 -11.75 -4.25
N ALA A 78 31.66 -10.90 -5.07
CA ALA A 78 31.86 -9.45 -4.99
C ALA A 78 31.35 -8.83 -3.67
N SER A 79 30.44 -9.51 -2.97
CA SER A 79 29.98 -9.08 -1.64
C SER A 79 31.02 -9.38 -0.57
N GLY A 80 31.82 -10.45 -0.74
CA GLY A 80 32.80 -10.88 0.23
C GLY A 80 32.16 -11.31 1.54
N GLU A 81 30.90 -11.77 1.53
CA GLU A 81 30.18 -12.27 2.71
C GLU A 81 30.01 -13.80 2.67
N HIS A 82 29.92 -14.41 1.48
CA HIS A 82 29.96 -15.87 1.30
C HIS A 82 31.38 -16.48 1.45
N ASN A 83 32.37 -15.64 1.77
CA ASN A 83 33.74 -16.05 2.05
C ASN A 83 33.95 -16.46 3.52
N LEU A 84 32.95 -16.28 4.39
CA LEU A 84 33.04 -16.58 5.83
C LEU A 84 32.43 -17.94 6.16
N ALA A 85 31.21 -18.20 5.71
CA ALA A 85 30.54 -19.47 5.90
C ALA A 85 29.43 -19.66 4.85
N THR A 86 28.91 -20.88 4.76
CA THR A 86 27.74 -21.20 3.95
C THR A 86 27.06 -22.48 4.43
N SER A 87 25.73 -22.48 4.40
CA SER A 87 24.89 -23.64 4.69
C SER A 87 24.42 -24.35 3.42
N ARG A 88 24.35 -25.68 3.48
CA ARG A 88 23.99 -26.57 2.37
C ARG A 88 22.99 -27.62 2.83
N ALA A 89 22.00 -27.94 2.00
CA ALA A 89 21.19 -29.14 2.19
C ALA A 89 21.99 -30.33 1.65
N ALA A 90 22.38 -31.26 2.52
CA ALA A 90 23.32 -32.31 2.16
C ALA A 90 22.80 -33.72 2.44
N VAL A 91 23.32 -34.68 1.69
CA VAL A 91 23.15 -36.13 1.85
C VAL A 91 24.51 -36.82 1.91
N ARG A 92 24.58 -38.06 2.37
CA ARG A 92 25.83 -38.83 2.24
C ARG A 92 26.21 -39.02 0.78
N ASP A 93 27.46 -38.75 0.44
CA ASP A 93 27.95 -38.93 -0.93
C ASP A 93 27.95 -40.44 -1.27
N PRO A 94 27.19 -40.90 -2.28
CA PRO A 94 27.17 -42.32 -2.65
C PRO A 94 28.54 -42.85 -3.09
N ALA A 95 29.41 -41.99 -3.63
CA ALA A 95 30.77 -42.33 -4.01
C ALA A 95 31.75 -42.31 -2.83
N ALA A 96 31.41 -41.62 -1.74
CA ALA A 96 32.20 -41.51 -0.52
C ALA A 96 31.28 -41.42 0.72
N PRO A 97 30.71 -42.54 1.22
CA PRO A 97 29.64 -42.52 2.23
C PRO A 97 30.01 -41.88 3.58
N GLY A 98 31.29 -41.62 3.84
CA GLY A 98 31.76 -40.86 5.00
C GLY A 98 31.67 -39.34 4.84
N GLN A 99 31.41 -38.84 3.64
CA GLN A 99 31.35 -37.42 3.31
C GLN A 99 29.91 -36.98 3.02
N TRP A 100 29.65 -35.70 3.25
CA TRP A 100 28.43 -35.01 2.92
C TRP A 100 28.58 -34.32 1.56
N VAL A 101 27.52 -34.31 0.75
CA VAL A 101 27.49 -33.59 -0.52
C VAL A 101 26.19 -32.81 -0.62
N ASP A 102 26.29 -31.54 -1.05
CA ASP A 102 25.10 -30.72 -1.33
C ASP A 102 24.24 -31.40 -2.41
N ILE A 103 22.93 -31.45 -2.19
CA ILE A 103 22.00 -32.15 -3.07
C ILE A 103 22.00 -31.64 -4.52
N ARG A 104 22.30 -30.34 -4.74
CA ARG A 104 22.42 -29.75 -6.09
C ARG A 104 23.73 -30.11 -6.75
N VAL A 105 24.80 -30.25 -5.96
CA VAL A 105 26.08 -30.77 -6.48
C VAL A 105 25.93 -32.23 -6.89
N LEU A 106 25.24 -33.04 -6.07
CA LEU A 106 24.98 -34.43 -6.40
C LEU A 106 24.11 -34.57 -7.65
N GLU A 107 23.06 -33.77 -7.79
CA GLU A 107 22.25 -33.67 -9.01
C GLU A 107 23.11 -33.31 -10.22
N GLY A 108 23.98 -32.30 -10.12
CA GLY A 108 24.90 -31.92 -11.20
C GLY A 108 25.89 -33.01 -11.58
N ARG A 109 26.37 -33.80 -10.61
CA ARG A 109 27.30 -34.93 -10.85
C ARG A 109 26.60 -36.14 -11.48
N THR A 110 25.36 -36.42 -11.10
CA THR A 110 24.64 -37.65 -11.48
C THR A 110 23.66 -37.46 -12.63
N GLY A 111 23.24 -36.22 -12.91
CA GLY A 111 22.18 -35.91 -13.87
C GLY A 111 20.78 -36.31 -13.41
N LEU A 112 20.63 -36.78 -12.17
CA LEU A 112 19.34 -37.16 -11.59
C LEU A 112 18.76 -35.99 -10.80
N PRO A 113 17.52 -35.54 -11.10
CA PRO A 113 16.90 -34.45 -10.37
C PRO A 113 16.82 -34.75 -8.88
N SER A 114 17.25 -33.81 -8.02
CA SER A 114 17.07 -33.97 -6.59
C SER A 114 15.58 -33.97 -6.26
N THR A 115 15.14 -34.93 -5.45
CA THR A 115 13.76 -34.96 -4.93
C THR A 115 13.52 -33.90 -3.86
N GLY A 116 14.52 -33.07 -3.56
CA GLY A 116 14.54 -32.15 -2.42
C GLY A 116 14.74 -32.85 -1.08
N ALA A 117 14.83 -34.19 -1.06
CA ALA A 117 15.18 -34.95 0.13
C ALA A 117 16.65 -34.70 0.51
N TRP A 118 16.89 -34.50 1.79
CA TRP A 118 18.20 -34.20 2.35
C TRP A 118 18.29 -34.79 3.76
N GLU A 119 19.50 -34.99 4.25
CA GLU A 119 19.76 -35.69 5.52
C GLU A 119 20.31 -34.76 6.60
N THR A 120 21.03 -33.70 6.22
CA THR A 120 21.63 -32.76 7.18
C THR A 120 21.76 -31.36 6.62
N CYS A 121 21.66 -30.36 7.51
CA CYS A 121 22.14 -29.02 7.19
C CYS A 121 23.64 -28.95 7.44
N LEU A 122 24.42 -28.95 6.36
CA LEU A 122 25.87 -28.83 6.43
C LEU A 122 26.26 -27.35 6.41
N ILE A 123 26.82 -26.85 7.51
CA ILE A 123 27.43 -25.53 7.59
C ILE A 123 28.93 -25.69 7.36
N VAL A 124 29.45 -25.04 6.32
CA VAL A 124 30.88 -24.98 6.01
C VAL A 124 31.39 -23.61 6.43
N VAL A 125 32.41 -23.58 7.27
CA VAL A 125 33.03 -22.36 7.79
C VAL A 125 34.42 -22.21 7.19
N ALA A 126 34.73 -21.01 6.71
CA ALA A 126 36.01 -20.69 6.10
C ALA A 126 37.09 -20.39 7.16
N ASP A 127 38.37 -20.55 6.80
CA ASP A 127 39.48 -20.15 7.68
C ASP A 127 39.42 -18.68 8.08
N ALA A 128 38.98 -17.80 7.17
CA ALA A 128 38.80 -16.37 7.42
C ALA A 128 37.83 -16.08 8.58
N TRP A 129 36.86 -16.96 8.84
CA TRP A 129 35.92 -16.83 9.94
C TRP A 129 36.60 -16.95 11.31
N THR A 130 37.69 -17.72 11.41
CA THR A 130 38.40 -17.91 12.69
C THR A 130 39.00 -16.60 13.22
N GLY A 131 39.32 -15.65 12.33
CA GLY A 131 39.83 -14.32 12.65
C GLY A 131 38.77 -13.27 13.00
N LEU A 132 37.48 -13.60 12.94
CA LEU A 132 36.41 -12.67 13.31
C LEU A 132 36.38 -12.40 14.82
N THR A 133 35.83 -11.25 15.21
CA THR A 133 35.52 -10.96 16.61
C THR A 133 34.42 -11.88 17.12
N GLU A 134 34.35 -12.11 18.44
CA GLU A 134 33.33 -12.99 19.02
C GLU A 134 31.88 -12.62 18.65
N PRO A 135 31.45 -11.34 18.65
CA PRO A 135 30.12 -10.97 18.16
C PRO A 135 29.91 -11.29 16.67
N ALA A 136 30.93 -11.10 15.83
CA ALA A 136 30.84 -11.43 14.40
C ALA A 136 30.76 -12.95 14.17
N LYS A 137 31.52 -13.75 14.93
CA LYS A 137 31.40 -15.22 14.93
C LYS A 137 30.00 -15.67 15.32
N ARG A 138 29.45 -15.11 16.41
CA ARG A 138 28.08 -15.42 16.88
C ARG A 138 27.04 -15.05 15.83
N SER A 139 27.15 -13.87 15.23
CA SER A 139 26.22 -13.41 14.18
C SER A 139 26.27 -14.32 12.96
N ASN A 140 27.46 -14.59 12.42
CA ASN A 140 27.62 -15.36 11.20
C ASN A 140 27.17 -16.83 11.37
N ILE A 141 27.45 -17.48 12.51
CA ILE A 141 26.94 -18.84 12.75
C ILE A 141 25.42 -18.88 12.87
N ALA A 142 24.82 -17.93 13.61
CA ALA A 142 23.36 -17.89 13.70
C ALA A 142 22.69 -17.55 12.37
N HIS A 143 23.33 -16.75 11.52
CA HIS A 143 22.91 -16.52 10.14
C HIS A 143 22.86 -17.84 9.34
N GLU A 144 23.91 -18.67 9.41
CA GLU A 144 23.92 -19.97 8.71
C GLU A 144 22.92 -20.98 9.29
N VAL A 145 22.73 -21.00 10.61
CA VAL A 145 21.70 -21.84 11.24
C VAL A 145 20.31 -21.36 10.83
N TYR A 146 20.08 -20.07 10.66
CA TYR A 146 18.81 -19.55 10.18
C TYR A 146 18.53 -19.94 8.72
N HIS A 147 19.56 -20.05 7.88
CA HIS A 147 19.40 -20.63 6.55
C HIS A 147 19.01 -22.12 6.59
N CYS A 148 19.42 -22.89 7.61
CA CYS A 148 18.90 -24.24 7.84
C CYS A 148 17.39 -24.19 8.14
N TYR A 149 16.96 -23.25 8.98
CA TYR A 149 15.55 -23.04 9.32
C TYR A 149 14.71 -22.68 8.09
N GLN A 150 15.21 -21.74 7.26
CA GLN A 150 14.57 -21.38 6.00
C GLN A 150 14.39 -22.59 5.10
N ARG A 151 15.35 -23.52 5.02
CA ARG A 151 15.24 -24.74 4.20
C ARG A 151 14.20 -25.72 4.74
N GLU A 152 14.09 -25.87 6.06
CA GLU A 152 13.05 -26.72 6.66
C GLU A 152 11.66 -26.13 6.45
N LYS A 153 11.54 -24.80 6.48
CA LYS A 153 10.25 -24.11 6.29
C LYS A 153 9.85 -23.99 4.83
N ALA A 154 10.70 -23.40 4.02
CA ALA A 154 10.41 -23.09 2.63
C ALA A 154 10.57 -24.32 1.72
N GLY A 155 11.37 -25.31 2.11
CA GLY A 155 11.84 -26.42 1.29
C GLY A 155 13.29 -26.23 0.86
N ALA A 156 14.08 -27.30 0.88
CA ALA A 156 15.54 -27.25 0.70
C ALA A 156 16.02 -26.66 -0.64
N LEU A 157 15.21 -26.80 -1.68
CA LEU A 157 15.50 -26.29 -3.02
C LEU A 157 14.76 -25.00 -3.35
N SER A 158 13.89 -24.51 -2.46
CA SER A 158 13.06 -23.34 -2.71
C SER A 158 13.93 -22.11 -2.92
N PRO A 159 13.84 -21.46 -4.08
CA PRO A 159 14.56 -20.22 -4.30
C PRO A 159 13.80 -19.11 -3.56
N LEU A 160 14.54 -18.31 -2.78
CA LEU A 160 14.01 -17.16 -2.02
C LEU A 160 14.64 -15.89 -2.58
N PRO A 161 13.92 -14.76 -2.65
CA PRO A 161 14.50 -13.46 -3.01
C PRO A 161 15.68 -13.11 -2.09
N PRO A 162 16.75 -12.44 -2.57
CA PRO A 162 17.93 -12.15 -1.75
C PRO A 162 17.64 -11.38 -0.46
N TRP A 163 16.71 -10.41 -0.49
CA TRP A 163 16.32 -9.65 0.69
C TRP A 163 15.61 -10.52 1.74
N VAL A 164 14.92 -11.59 1.31
CA VAL A 164 14.34 -12.59 2.21
C VAL A 164 15.41 -13.58 2.66
N LEU A 165 16.14 -14.19 1.73
CA LEU A 165 17.15 -15.21 1.98
C LEU A 165 18.24 -14.70 2.92
N GLU A 166 18.99 -13.70 2.46
CA GLU A 166 20.16 -13.16 3.15
C GLU A 166 19.76 -12.10 4.18
N GLY A 167 18.76 -11.26 3.86
CA GLY A 167 18.34 -10.17 4.75
C GLY A 167 17.72 -10.64 6.05
N SER A 168 16.84 -11.65 6.02
CA SER A 168 16.23 -12.18 7.24
C SER A 168 17.20 -13.03 8.05
N ALA A 169 18.09 -13.77 7.39
CA ALA A 169 19.19 -14.48 8.06
C ALA A 169 20.18 -13.52 8.72
N SER A 170 20.49 -12.41 8.06
CA SER A 170 21.32 -11.32 8.59
C SER A 170 20.69 -10.70 9.83
N TRP A 171 19.39 -10.36 9.77
CA TRP A 171 18.65 -9.86 10.93
C TRP A 171 18.61 -10.86 12.10
N ALA A 172 18.37 -12.15 11.81
CA ALA A 172 18.38 -13.22 12.82
C ALA A 172 19.74 -13.35 13.52
N GLY A 173 20.83 -13.35 12.74
CA GLY A 173 22.21 -13.42 13.24
C GLY A 173 22.56 -12.23 14.14
N GLU A 174 22.24 -11.02 13.71
CA GLU A 174 22.49 -9.80 14.50
C GLU A 174 21.64 -9.73 15.76
N THR A 175 20.39 -10.19 15.71
CA THR A 175 19.50 -10.29 16.89
C THR A 175 20.04 -11.27 17.92
N TYR A 176 20.57 -12.43 17.48
CA TYR A 176 21.23 -13.38 18.36
C TYR A 176 22.53 -12.84 18.97
N ALA A 177 23.35 -12.19 18.15
CA ALA A 177 24.65 -11.66 18.58
C ALA A 177 24.54 -10.45 19.50
N GLY A 178 23.45 -9.68 19.39
CA GLY A 178 23.31 -8.37 20.04
C GLY A 178 24.01 -7.25 19.25
N GLY A 179 24.24 -7.45 17.95
CA GLY A 179 25.03 -6.57 17.09
C GLY A 179 26.48 -7.05 16.90
N SER A 180 27.03 -6.80 15.72
CA SER A 180 28.40 -7.14 15.37
C SER A 180 29.00 -6.18 14.33
N PRO A 181 30.34 -6.18 14.13
CA PRO A 181 30.97 -5.42 13.05
C PRO A 181 30.47 -5.79 11.64
N LEU A 182 29.95 -7.01 11.43
CA LEU A 182 29.31 -7.41 10.17
C LEU A 182 27.97 -6.68 9.99
N GLY A 183 27.16 -6.64 11.05
CA GLY A 183 25.90 -5.90 11.08
C GLY A 183 26.08 -4.40 10.91
N GLU A 184 27.13 -3.80 11.45
CA GLU A 184 27.42 -2.36 11.34
C GLU A 184 27.62 -1.91 9.88
N SER A 185 28.32 -2.70 9.07
CA SER A 185 28.55 -2.37 7.65
C SER A 185 27.25 -2.44 6.84
N ARG A 186 26.40 -3.43 7.14
CA ARG A 186 25.07 -3.63 6.56
C ARG A 186 24.10 -2.52 6.95
N TRP A 187 24.13 -2.09 8.22
CA TRP A 187 23.39 -0.92 8.70
C TRP A 187 23.77 0.35 7.94
N ARG A 188 25.07 0.61 7.78
CA ARG A 188 25.54 1.77 7.02
C ARG A 188 24.99 1.76 5.60
N ARG A 189 25.02 0.61 4.91
CA ARG A 189 24.45 0.47 3.57
C ARG A 189 22.93 0.73 3.58
N TYR A 190 22.18 0.12 4.49
CA TYR A 190 20.72 0.33 4.58
C TYR A 190 20.35 1.80 4.81
N LEU A 191 21.01 2.44 5.78
CA LEU A 191 20.69 3.80 6.22
C LEU A 191 21.05 4.86 5.15
N THR A 192 22.05 4.61 4.30
CA THR A 192 22.56 5.61 3.34
C THR A 192 22.17 5.35 1.88
N SER A 193 21.76 4.14 1.50
CA SER A 193 21.48 3.77 0.09
C SER A 193 20.02 3.89 -0.35
N TYR A 194 19.77 4.44 -1.54
CA TYR A 194 18.44 4.55 -2.15
C TYR A 194 18.02 3.31 -2.95
N SER A 195 18.26 2.12 -2.41
CA SER A 195 17.85 0.86 -3.03
C SER A 195 16.40 0.52 -2.72
N GLN A 196 15.69 -0.02 -3.71
CA GLN A 196 14.43 -0.73 -3.51
C GLN A 196 14.64 -1.93 -2.59
N ILE A 197 13.58 -2.47 -1.97
CA ILE A 197 13.73 -3.66 -1.12
C ILE A 197 14.17 -4.89 -1.94
N GLU A 198 13.67 -4.99 -3.17
CA GLU A 198 13.95 -6.04 -4.15
C GLU A 198 15.44 -6.14 -4.51
N ASP A 199 16.15 -5.01 -4.50
CA ASP A 199 17.56 -4.91 -4.88
C ASP A 199 18.52 -5.17 -3.70
N ARG A 200 18.00 -5.48 -2.50
CA ARG A 200 18.79 -5.68 -1.27
C ARG A 200 19.10 -7.14 -1.02
N SER A 201 20.16 -7.38 -0.25
CA SER A 201 20.51 -8.70 0.28
C SER A 201 20.71 -8.63 1.80
N TYR A 202 21.95 -8.72 2.28
CA TYR A 202 22.29 -8.69 3.72
C TYR A 202 21.88 -7.40 4.43
N ASP A 203 21.89 -6.26 3.73
CA ASP A 203 21.50 -4.95 4.26
C ASP A 203 19.97 -4.82 4.42
N ALA A 204 19.17 -5.72 3.83
CA ALA A 204 17.75 -5.82 4.13
C ALA A 204 17.49 -6.19 5.61
N GLN A 205 18.51 -6.55 6.40
CA GLN A 205 18.39 -6.62 7.86
C GLN A 205 17.74 -5.37 8.46
N GLY A 206 17.99 -4.19 7.85
CA GLY A 206 17.44 -2.92 8.31
C GLY A 206 15.93 -2.81 8.10
N VAL A 207 15.39 -3.48 7.09
CA VAL A 207 13.94 -3.57 6.86
C VAL A 207 13.29 -4.38 7.98
N PHE A 208 13.81 -5.58 8.27
CA PHE A 208 13.28 -6.44 9.34
C PHE A 208 13.45 -5.79 10.72
N ALA A 209 14.58 -5.11 10.94
CA ALA A 209 14.77 -4.33 12.17
C ALA A 209 13.77 -3.17 12.27
N HIS A 210 13.44 -2.48 11.16
CA HIS A 210 12.40 -1.44 11.17
C HIS A 210 10.99 -2.01 11.39
N MET A 211 10.69 -3.18 10.84
CA MET A 211 9.44 -3.91 11.14
C MET A 211 9.34 -4.18 12.65
N ALA A 212 10.39 -4.73 13.25
CA ALA A 212 10.45 -4.97 14.70
C ALA A 212 10.33 -3.66 15.51
N HIS A 213 11.03 -2.60 15.09
CA HIS A 213 10.95 -1.27 15.71
C HIS A 213 9.51 -0.71 15.70
N SER A 214 8.81 -0.93 14.58
CA SER A 214 7.42 -0.54 14.36
C SER A 214 6.41 -1.41 15.13
N GLY A 215 6.89 -2.41 15.89
CA GLY A 215 6.06 -3.27 16.73
C GLY A 215 5.60 -4.57 16.07
N GLU A 216 6.16 -4.94 14.90
CA GLU A 216 5.85 -6.20 14.25
C GLU A 216 6.56 -7.39 14.92
N SER A 217 5.88 -8.53 15.02
CA SER A 217 6.49 -9.78 15.48
C SER A 217 7.24 -10.46 14.33
N VAL A 218 8.46 -10.00 14.06
CA VAL A 218 9.22 -10.39 12.86
C VAL A 218 9.50 -11.90 12.78
N TRP A 219 9.77 -12.58 13.89
CA TRP A 219 9.93 -14.05 13.91
C TRP A 219 8.65 -14.78 13.45
N THR A 220 7.49 -14.36 13.97
CA THR A 220 6.18 -14.92 13.60
C THR A 220 5.84 -14.60 12.14
N LEU A 221 6.14 -13.37 11.71
CA LEU A 221 5.95 -12.94 10.32
C LEU A 221 6.79 -13.81 9.37
N LEU A 222 8.07 -14.01 9.68
CA LEU A 222 8.98 -14.81 8.86
C LEU A 222 8.55 -16.29 8.83
N ASP A 223 8.13 -16.87 9.95
CA ASP A 223 7.59 -18.23 10.00
C ASP A 223 6.40 -18.42 9.05
N ARG A 224 5.42 -17.50 9.10
CA ARG A 224 4.25 -17.52 8.21
C ARG A 224 4.63 -17.22 6.76
N ALA A 225 5.52 -16.25 6.53
CA ALA A 225 5.94 -15.85 5.20
C ALA A 225 6.73 -16.94 4.48
N LEU A 226 7.49 -17.76 5.22
CA LEU A 226 8.26 -18.89 4.66
C LEU A 226 7.46 -20.20 4.55
N THR A 227 6.22 -20.24 5.05
CA THR A 227 5.36 -21.43 4.95
C THR A 227 4.75 -21.57 3.55
N PRO A 228 4.97 -22.69 2.82
CA PRO A 228 4.38 -22.92 1.51
C PRO A 228 2.84 -22.86 1.48
N PRO A 229 2.22 -22.53 0.32
CA PRO A 229 2.85 -22.27 -0.97
C PRO A 229 3.56 -20.91 -1.01
N LEU A 230 4.73 -20.89 -1.67
CA LEU A 230 5.58 -19.70 -1.80
C LEU A 230 5.46 -19.09 -3.20
N PRO A 231 5.54 -17.75 -3.34
CA PRO A 231 5.64 -17.11 -4.64
C PRO A 231 6.92 -17.52 -5.37
N ALA A 232 6.91 -17.41 -6.70
CA ALA A 232 8.13 -17.52 -7.46
C ALA A 232 9.11 -16.41 -7.02
N PRO A 233 10.41 -16.68 -6.86
CA PRO A 233 11.37 -15.67 -6.40
C PRO A 233 11.47 -14.47 -7.34
N ALA A 234 11.27 -14.68 -8.64
CA ALA A 234 11.24 -13.61 -9.62
C ALA A 234 9.99 -12.71 -9.52
N ASP A 235 8.97 -13.14 -8.78
CA ASP A 235 7.76 -12.35 -8.52
C ASP A 235 7.93 -11.56 -7.21
N GLU A 236 8.83 -10.58 -7.27
CA GLU A 236 9.15 -9.70 -6.12
C GLU A 236 7.91 -8.98 -5.58
N ALA A 237 6.98 -8.61 -6.46
CA ALA A 237 5.73 -7.98 -6.05
C ALA A 237 4.90 -8.93 -5.18
N ALA A 238 4.73 -10.19 -5.56
CA ALA A 238 4.01 -11.17 -4.76
C ALA A 238 4.72 -11.45 -3.42
N TRP A 239 6.05 -11.42 -3.36
CA TRP A 239 6.79 -11.56 -2.10
C TRP A 239 6.55 -10.37 -1.15
N ILE A 240 6.63 -9.14 -1.65
CA ILE A 240 6.35 -7.95 -0.83
C ILE A 240 4.90 -7.93 -0.37
N ASP A 241 3.95 -8.20 -1.28
CA ASP A 241 2.52 -8.27 -0.96
C ASP A 241 2.23 -9.35 0.09
N ARG A 242 2.93 -10.49 0.03
CA ARG A 242 2.83 -11.54 1.03
C ARG A 242 3.31 -11.07 2.39
N PHE A 243 4.49 -10.45 2.49
CA PHE A 243 4.99 -9.95 3.76
C PHE A 243 4.07 -8.88 4.34
N LEU A 244 3.74 -7.84 3.57
CA LEU A 244 2.87 -6.75 4.02
C LEU A 244 1.45 -7.24 4.35
N GLY A 245 0.93 -8.21 3.61
CA GLY A 245 -0.37 -8.81 3.89
C GLY A 245 -0.41 -9.71 5.13
N LEU A 246 0.75 -10.21 5.58
CA LEU A 246 0.86 -11.01 6.80
C LEU A 246 1.15 -10.17 8.06
N MET A 247 1.61 -8.92 7.88
CA MET A 247 1.92 -7.99 8.97
C MET A 247 0.68 -7.58 9.75
N ALA A 248 0.81 -7.52 11.07
CA ALA A 248 -0.24 -6.99 11.93
C ALA A 248 -0.30 -5.46 11.87
N ASN A 249 0.85 -4.80 11.76
CA ASN A 249 0.97 -3.33 11.72
C ASN A 249 1.45 -2.81 10.35
N ARG A 250 0.77 -3.21 9.28
CA ARG A 250 1.13 -2.85 7.89
C ARG A 250 1.20 -1.34 7.66
N GLU A 251 0.13 -0.60 7.97
CA GLU A 251 0.07 0.84 7.71
C GLU A 251 1.07 1.61 8.58
N GLY A 252 1.20 1.23 9.85
CA GLY A 252 2.20 1.83 10.74
C GLY A 252 3.63 1.61 10.25
N PHE A 253 3.94 0.43 9.71
CA PHE A 253 5.22 0.18 9.04
C PHE A 253 5.39 1.06 7.81
N LEU A 254 4.45 1.06 6.85
CA LEU A 254 4.59 1.81 5.60
C LEU A 254 4.75 3.31 5.84
N GLN A 255 3.99 3.87 6.78
CA GLN A 255 4.13 5.28 7.18
C GLN A 255 5.50 5.57 7.80
N THR A 256 5.97 4.73 8.72
CA THR A 256 7.22 5.01 9.46
C THR A 256 8.49 4.55 8.74
N TRP A 257 8.36 3.78 7.65
CA TRP A 257 9.52 3.17 7.00
C TRP A 257 10.51 4.19 6.47
N ALA A 258 10.03 5.23 5.80
CA ALA A 258 10.87 6.35 5.38
C ALA A 258 11.27 7.24 6.56
N MET A 259 10.34 7.51 7.48
CA MET A 259 10.58 8.40 8.64
C MET A 259 11.74 7.90 9.51
N GLY A 260 11.81 6.58 9.74
CA GLY A 260 12.82 5.97 10.61
C GLY A 260 14.26 6.16 10.17
N LEU A 261 14.48 6.40 8.87
CA LEU A 261 15.79 6.64 8.30
C LEU A 261 16.38 8.01 8.64
N GLU A 262 15.58 8.94 9.19
CA GLU A 262 16.09 10.20 9.74
C GLU A 262 16.95 9.94 10.99
N ARG A 263 16.63 8.87 11.73
CA ARG A 263 17.32 8.46 12.96
C ARG A 263 17.19 9.50 14.08
N ASN A 264 16.03 10.10 14.22
CA ASN A 264 15.72 11.03 15.30
C ASN A 264 15.35 10.28 16.59
N SER A 265 16.29 10.15 17.51
CA SER A 265 16.08 9.42 18.77
C SER A 265 15.04 10.03 19.71
N SER A 266 14.67 11.30 19.53
CA SER A 266 13.65 11.98 20.36
C SER A 266 12.22 11.63 19.94
N GLN A 267 12.04 11.08 18.74
CA GLN A 267 10.73 10.79 18.17
C GLN A 267 10.73 9.37 17.62
N ARG A 268 10.02 8.48 18.30
CA ARG A 268 10.01 7.03 17.99
C ARG A 268 9.74 6.76 16.50
N ASP A 269 8.73 7.40 15.93
CA ASP A 269 8.32 7.15 14.54
C ASP A 269 9.30 7.69 13.49
N TRP A 270 10.13 8.67 13.87
CA TRP A 270 11.22 9.22 13.06
C TRP A 270 12.55 8.53 13.36
N ASN A 271 12.49 7.34 13.95
CA ASN A 271 13.65 6.53 14.27
C ASN A 271 13.47 5.09 13.76
N THR A 272 14.60 4.42 13.55
CA THR A 272 14.70 2.98 13.37
C THR A 272 15.73 2.50 14.39
N SER A 273 15.51 1.37 15.05
CA SER A 273 16.52 0.77 15.93
C SER A 273 16.71 -0.71 15.66
N GLY A 274 17.85 -1.23 16.09
CA GLY A 274 18.13 -2.66 16.08
C GLY A 274 19.55 -2.95 16.58
N PRO A 275 19.89 -4.24 16.73
CA PRO A 275 21.21 -4.67 17.18
C PRO A 275 22.32 -4.14 16.27
N GLY A 276 23.39 -3.58 16.85
CA GLY A 276 24.54 -3.06 16.09
C GLY A 276 24.26 -1.87 15.17
N ILE A 277 23.12 -1.17 15.34
CA ILE A 277 22.80 -0.01 14.51
C ILE A 277 23.81 1.12 14.69
N THR A 278 24.27 1.69 13.59
CA THR A 278 25.25 2.79 13.59
C THR A 278 24.57 4.15 13.82
N SER A 279 25.40 5.20 13.91
CA SER A 279 24.94 6.60 13.90
C SER A 279 24.71 7.16 12.49
N ASP A 280 24.91 6.34 11.45
CA ASP A 280 24.60 6.73 10.07
C ASP A 280 23.09 7.04 9.94
N ARG A 281 22.73 7.88 8.97
CA ARG A 281 21.34 8.27 8.70
C ARG A 281 21.17 8.62 7.23
N ARG A 282 19.92 8.67 6.77
CA ARG A 282 19.60 9.06 5.40
C ARG A 282 19.81 10.55 5.20
N ASP A 283 20.43 10.90 4.08
CA ASP A 283 20.54 12.30 3.67
C ASP A 283 19.15 12.89 3.44
N VAL A 284 18.94 14.07 4.03
CA VAL A 284 17.72 14.86 3.81
C VAL A 284 17.99 15.83 2.67
N VAL A 285 17.32 15.61 1.53
CA VAL A 285 17.58 16.36 0.29
C VAL A 285 16.76 17.65 0.27
N PRO A 286 17.36 18.84 0.08
CA PRO A 286 16.58 20.07 -0.06
C PRO A 286 15.61 20.01 -1.25
N LEU A 287 14.37 20.46 -1.04
CA LEU A 287 13.39 20.70 -2.08
C LEU A 287 13.25 22.19 -2.35
N SER A 288 13.24 22.55 -3.64
CA SER A 288 12.89 23.88 -4.12
C SER A 288 11.37 24.04 -4.21
N ILE A 289 10.91 25.28 -4.28
CA ILE A 289 9.52 25.62 -4.60
C ILE A 289 9.57 26.45 -5.90
N PRO A 290 8.83 26.08 -6.96
CA PRO A 290 8.06 24.84 -7.14
C PRO A 290 8.95 23.63 -7.44
N GLN A 291 8.47 22.42 -7.15
CA GLN A 291 9.17 21.18 -7.48
C GLN A 291 8.28 19.93 -7.46
N GLY A 292 8.44 19.08 -8.48
CA GLY A 292 7.94 17.71 -8.50
C GLY A 292 9.04 16.65 -8.26
N ARG A 293 8.66 15.53 -7.65
CA ARG A 293 9.51 14.34 -7.46
C ARG A 293 8.72 13.05 -7.64
N ARG A 294 9.27 12.11 -8.42
CA ARG A 294 8.82 10.71 -8.42
C ARG A 294 9.51 9.95 -7.30
N ILE A 295 8.72 9.22 -6.52
CA ILE A 295 9.15 8.32 -5.48
C ILE A 295 8.97 6.90 -6.00
N THR A 296 10.07 6.27 -6.41
CA THR A 296 10.07 4.87 -6.86
C THR A 296 9.54 3.97 -5.76
N ARG A 297 8.76 2.95 -6.14
CA ARG A 297 8.26 1.88 -5.30
C ARG A 297 9.34 1.37 -4.35
N THR A 298 8.97 1.17 -3.08
CA THR A 298 9.82 0.66 -1.98
C THR A 298 11.13 1.42 -1.71
N VAL A 299 11.38 2.55 -2.38
CA VAL A 299 12.48 3.45 -2.05
C VAL A 299 12.00 4.45 -1.01
N GLN A 300 12.78 4.62 0.06
CA GLN A 300 12.54 5.63 1.08
C GLN A 300 13.30 6.91 0.73
N ARG A 301 12.60 8.06 0.79
CA ARG A 301 13.15 9.38 0.50
C ARG A 301 12.87 10.34 1.66
N LEU A 302 13.87 11.14 2.00
CA LEU A 302 13.74 12.24 2.94
C LEU A 302 14.06 13.55 2.22
N TYR A 303 13.18 14.51 2.39
CA TYR A 303 13.31 15.82 1.82
C TYR A 303 13.19 16.90 2.88
N GLN A 304 13.87 18.01 2.65
CA GLN A 304 13.71 19.21 3.47
C GLN A 304 12.98 20.27 2.67
N LEU A 305 11.84 20.73 3.17
CA LEU A 305 11.12 21.87 2.64
C LEU A 305 11.37 23.07 3.56
N THR A 306 11.65 24.24 2.97
CA THR A 306 11.67 25.52 3.70
C THR A 306 10.57 26.40 3.15
N LEU A 307 9.59 26.76 3.98
CA LEU A 307 8.51 27.66 3.59
C LEU A 307 9.00 29.11 3.49
N PRO A 308 8.62 29.84 2.44
CA PRO A 308 8.77 31.29 2.38
C PRO A 308 7.82 31.98 3.37
N THR A 309 8.24 33.12 3.89
CA THR A 309 7.39 34.00 4.70
C THR A 309 6.29 34.61 3.82
N ALA A 310 5.07 34.70 4.35
CA ALA A 310 3.93 35.35 3.69
C ALA A 310 3.55 34.78 2.32
N GLN A 311 3.86 33.50 2.06
CA GLN A 311 3.43 32.79 0.87
C GLN A 311 2.90 31.41 1.26
N VAL A 312 1.73 31.06 0.72
CA VAL A 312 1.12 29.75 0.92
C VAL A 312 1.76 28.75 -0.03
N VAL A 313 2.03 27.55 0.46
CA VAL A 313 2.65 26.47 -0.32
C VAL A 313 1.78 25.22 -0.23
N SER A 314 1.45 24.64 -1.37
CA SER A 314 0.78 23.36 -1.47
C SER A 314 1.81 22.22 -1.41
N VAL A 315 1.51 21.20 -0.61
CA VAL A 315 2.23 19.94 -0.58
C VAL A 315 1.27 18.83 -0.97
N GLN A 316 1.55 18.19 -2.11
CA GLN A 316 0.71 17.16 -2.70
C GLN A 316 1.47 15.86 -2.84
N VAL A 317 0.81 14.75 -2.51
CA VAL A 317 1.25 13.40 -2.84
C VAL A 317 0.16 12.73 -3.65
N LEU A 318 0.48 12.28 -4.85
CA LEU A 318 -0.45 11.60 -5.74
C LEU A 318 -0.18 10.09 -5.73
N GLY A 319 -1.27 9.32 -5.70
CA GLY A 319 -1.22 7.86 -5.82
C GLY A 319 -0.85 7.17 -4.51
N ASN A 320 0.30 6.49 -4.51
CA ASN A 320 0.68 5.39 -3.60
C ASN A 320 1.67 5.82 -2.49
N GLY A 321 1.57 7.05 -2.01
CA GLY A 321 2.53 7.60 -1.05
C GLY A 321 2.25 7.19 0.39
N HIS A 322 3.26 6.71 1.10
CA HIS A 322 3.19 6.47 2.54
C HIS A 322 4.32 7.20 3.25
N GLY A 323 4.02 7.85 4.37
CA GLY A 323 5.03 8.64 5.07
C GLY A 323 4.46 9.69 6.01
N ALA A 324 5.19 10.80 6.14
CA ALA A 324 4.76 11.95 6.90
C ALA A 324 5.52 13.24 6.54
N ILE A 325 4.93 14.38 6.89
CA ILE A 325 5.57 15.69 6.94
C ILE A 325 5.72 16.06 8.41
N ARG A 326 6.95 16.37 8.86
CA ARG A 326 7.18 16.95 10.19
C ARG A 326 7.69 18.37 10.13
N TRP A 327 6.95 19.28 10.74
CA TRP A 327 7.33 20.66 10.97
C TRP A 327 8.08 20.81 12.28
N GLY A 328 9.32 21.32 12.23
CA GLY A 328 10.20 21.41 13.39
C GLY A 328 10.36 20.06 14.11
N ASP A 329 10.18 20.08 15.44
CA ASP A 329 10.40 18.93 16.33
C ASP A 329 9.13 18.26 16.88
N ARG A 330 7.93 18.69 16.47
CA ARG A 330 6.69 18.23 17.14
C ARG A 330 5.55 17.88 16.19
N ASN A 331 5.30 18.69 15.16
CA ASN A 331 4.06 18.58 14.37
C ASN A 331 4.26 17.64 13.19
N THR A 332 3.84 16.38 13.34
CA THR A 332 3.88 15.36 12.29
C THR A 332 2.49 15.16 11.69
N THR A 333 2.35 15.36 10.38
CA THR A 333 1.15 15.02 9.60
C THR A 333 1.44 13.75 8.81
N ARG A 334 0.63 12.70 8.98
CA ARG A 334 0.84 11.41 8.31
C ARG A 334 0.27 11.42 6.89
N ILE A 335 0.85 10.58 6.03
CA ILE A 335 0.47 10.42 4.63
C ILE A 335 0.21 8.94 4.38
N SER A 336 -0.94 8.62 3.79
CA SER A 336 -1.33 7.26 3.39
C SER A 336 -2.16 7.31 2.11
N GLY A 337 -1.54 6.94 0.99
CA GLY A 337 -2.07 7.14 -0.35
C GLY A 337 -1.89 8.59 -0.82
N SER A 338 -2.99 9.17 -1.32
CA SER A 338 -3.00 10.54 -1.83
C SER A 338 -3.16 11.56 -0.71
N PHE A 339 -2.52 12.71 -0.85
CA PHE A 339 -2.47 13.77 0.15
C PHE A 339 -2.40 15.13 -0.53
N ASN A 340 -3.10 16.14 0.00
CA ASN A 340 -3.00 17.52 -0.45
C ASN A 340 -3.25 18.45 0.73
N GLN A 341 -2.26 19.26 1.10
CA GLN A 341 -2.39 20.22 2.19
C GLN A 341 -1.65 21.51 1.87
N TRP A 342 -2.28 22.65 2.17
CA TRP A 342 -1.66 23.97 2.06
C TRP A 342 -1.09 24.39 3.40
N TYR A 343 0.10 24.97 3.37
CA TYR A 343 0.83 25.39 4.54
C TYR A 343 1.24 26.86 4.45
N CYS A 344 1.24 27.53 5.60
CA CYS A 344 1.78 28.88 5.76
C CYS A 344 2.60 28.97 7.05
N LEU A 345 3.68 29.75 7.02
CA LEU A 345 4.47 30.05 8.21
C LEU A 345 3.70 31.00 9.16
N GLY A 346 3.30 30.49 10.32
CA GLY A 346 2.56 31.21 11.34
C GLY A 346 1.31 31.90 10.80
N GLU A 347 1.15 33.17 11.17
CA GLU A 347 0.05 34.04 10.71
C GLU A 347 0.50 35.00 9.61
N THR A 348 1.59 34.68 8.90
CA THR A 348 2.22 35.62 7.95
C THR A 348 1.47 35.72 6.62
N CYS A 349 0.64 34.73 6.29
CA CYS A 349 -0.21 34.77 5.11
C CYS A 349 -1.56 35.36 5.49
N THR A 350 -1.77 36.62 5.10
CA THR A 350 -3.02 37.35 5.31
C THR A 350 -3.57 37.81 3.98
N CYS A 351 -4.87 37.72 3.83
CA CYS A 351 -5.61 38.25 2.71
C CYS A 351 -5.63 39.79 2.74
N PRO A 352 -5.91 40.45 1.62
CA PRO A 352 -5.95 41.92 1.56
C PRO A 352 -6.93 42.55 2.56
N ASP A 353 -7.99 41.82 2.93
CA ASP A 353 -8.99 42.22 3.93
C ASP A 353 -8.56 41.94 5.39
N GLY A 354 -7.36 41.40 5.59
CA GLY A 354 -6.79 41.05 6.89
C GLY A 354 -7.22 39.68 7.43
N THR A 355 -8.02 38.91 6.69
CA THR A 355 -8.40 37.54 7.07
C THR A 355 -7.31 36.53 6.74
N ARG A 356 -7.46 35.29 7.23
CA ARG A 356 -6.57 34.17 6.84
C ARG A 356 -7.16 33.40 5.67
N PRO A 357 -6.33 32.97 4.71
CA PRO A 357 -6.79 32.11 3.63
C PRO A 357 -7.35 30.77 4.15
N ALA A 358 -8.50 30.35 3.61
CA ALA A 358 -9.21 29.15 4.06
C ALA A 358 -8.47 27.86 3.67
N GLY A 359 -8.60 26.81 4.49
CA GLY A 359 -7.97 25.51 4.21
C GLY A 359 -6.44 25.47 4.32
N VAL A 360 -5.81 26.56 4.77
CA VAL A 360 -4.36 26.66 5.00
C VAL A 360 -4.02 26.29 6.45
N THR A 361 -3.10 25.35 6.63
CA THR A 361 -2.55 25.00 7.93
C THR A 361 -1.40 25.95 8.28
N SER A 362 -1.56 26.73 9.33
CA SER A 362 -0.46 27.49 9.93
C SER A 362 0.53 26.55 10.63
N VAL A 363 1.81 26.76 10.39
CA VAL A 363 2.90 26.00 11.02
C VAL A 363 3.88 26.93 11.72
N ASP A 364 4.37 26.51 12.88
CA ASP A 364 5.23 27.35 13.74
C ASP A 364 6.71 27.31 13.35
N SER A 365 7.07 26.50 12.34
CA SER A 365 8.43 26.38 11.82
C SER A 365 8.40 26.51 10.30
N ASP A 366 9.38 27.22 9.77
CA ASP A 366 9.63 27.35 8.34
C ASP A 366 10.20 26.07 7.74
N ARG A 367 10.73 25.15 8.55
CA ARG A 367 11.39 23.93 8.08
C ARG A 367 10.53 22.70 8.33
N ALA A 368 10.33 21.92 7.27
CA ALA A 368 9.76 20.58 7.34
C ALA A 368 10.74 19.51 6.85
N VAL A 369 10.64 18.33 7.43
CA VAL A 369 11.16 17.09 6.86
C VAL A 369 9.97 16.30 6.29
N ILE A 370 10.04 15.97 5.01
CA ILE A 370 9.06 15.12 4.32
C ILE A 370 9.72 13.76 4.11
N ALA A 371 9.17 12.72 4.73
CA ALA A 371 9.61 11.35 4.55
C ALA A 371 8.55 10.58 3.76
N LEU A 372 8.93 9.94 2.66
CA LEU A 372 8.01 9.24 1.77
C LEU A 372 8.59 7.93 1.23
N THR A 373 7.71 6.96 1.04
CA THR A 373 7.95 5.76 0.23
C THR A 373 6.73 5.49 -0.65
N GLY A 374 6.94 4.91 -1.83
CA GLY A 374 5.87 4.49 -2.73
C GLY A 374 5.52 3.01 -2.54
N TYR A 375 4.24 2.68 -2.35
CA TYR A 375 3.74 1.30 -2.40
C TYR A 375 2.21 1.31 -2.55
N PRO A 376 1.58 0.41 -3.35
CA PRO A 376 2.13 -0.73 -4.10
C PRO A 376 2.87 -0.38 -5.39
N GLY A 377 2.75 0.86 -5.88
CA GLY A 377 3.52 1.39 -7.00
C GLY A 377 4.35 2.61 -6.61
N ASP A 378 4.68 3.42 -7.62
CA ASP A 378 5.33 4.70 -7.39
C ASP A 378 4.37 5.74 -6.82
N ALA A 379 4.91 6.75 -6.15
CA ALA A 379 4.19 7.94 -5.73
C ALA A 379 4.79 9.20 -6.37
N GLU A 380 4.01 10.26 -6.48
CA GLU A 380 4.49 11.57 -6.95
C GLU A 380 4.30 12.62 -5.88
N LEU A 381 5.35 13.40 -5.59
CA LEU A 381 5.33 14.54 -4.68
C LEU A 381 5.35 15.83 -5.51
N GLY A 382 4.38 16.71 -5.27
CA GLY A 382 4.30 18.07 -5.81
C GLY A 382 4.42 19.11 -4.69
N ILE A 383 5.21 20.15 -4.93
CA ILE A 383 5.37 21.31 -4.04
C ILE A 383 5.23 22.56 -4.89
N ASP A 384 4.19 23.36 -4.65
CA ASP A 384 3.90 24.51 -5.49
C ASP A 384 3.54 25.73 -4.65
N PRO A 385 4.00 26.94 -5.03
CA PRO A 385 3.51 28.18 -4.42
C PRO A 385 2.05 28.38 -4.83
N ILE A 386 1.25 28.97 -3.94
CA ILE A 386 -0.10 29.41 -4.22
C ILE A 386 -0.07 30.92 -4.38
N ASP A 387 -0.28 31.39 -5.61
CA ASP A 387 -0.17 32.81 -5.98
C ASP A 387 -1.32 33.65 -5.42
N ASN A 388 -2.52 33.07 -5.31
CA ASN A 388 -3.66 33.73 -4.69
C ASN A 388 -4.41 32.84 -3.69
N PRO A 389 -3.94 32.74 -2.44
CA PRO A 389 -4.57 31.86 -1.45
C PRO A 389 -5.88 32.43 -0.89
N CYS A 390 -6.20 33.68 -1.21
CA CYS A 390 -7.20 34.52 -0.55
C CYS A 390 -8.38 34.92 -1.43
N GLU A 391 -8.24 34.74 -2.74
CA GLU A 391 -9.40 34.66 -3.60
C GLU A 391 -10.13 33.34 -3.26
N ASP A 392 -11.40 33.44 -2.87
CA ASP A 392 -12.35 32.44 -3.34
C ASP A 392 -12.24 32.53 -4.85
N ASP A 393 -11.76 31.48 -5.54
CA ASP A 393 -11.46 31.49 -7.00
C ASP A 393 -12.47 32.36 -7.78
N GLU A 394 -12.16 33.65 -7.97
CA GLU A 394 -12.88 34.51 -8.89
C GLU A 394 -12.17 34.37 -10.24
N PRO A 395 -12.94 34.11 -11.30
CA PRO A 395 -12.43 33.45 -12.49
C PRO A 395 -11.48 34.38 -13.25
N GLU A 396 -10.22 33.99 -13.41
CA GLU A 396 -9.31 34.70 -14.31
C GLU A 396 -9.90 34.77 -15.73
N ALA A 397 -9.99 36.00 -16.22
CA ALA A 397 -10.66 36.34 -17.46
C ALA A 397 -9.84 35.96 -18.72
N THR A 398 -10.52 35.24 -19.61
CA THR A 398 -10.40 35.24 -21.09
C THR A 398 -9.26 34.46 -21.77
N GLY A 399 -9.50 33.17 -21.95
CA GLY A 399 -9.15 32.43 -23.18
C GLY A 399 -10.44 31.99 -23.90
N PRO A 400 -10.46 31.85 -25.25
CA PRO A 400 -11.70 31.62 -25.98
C PRO A 400 -12.32 30.27 -25.63
N SER A 401 -13.56 30.35 -25.14
CA SER A 401 -14.45 29.26 -24.72
C SER A 401 -14.44 28.04 -25.64
N THR A 402 -14.14 26.85 -25.09
CA THR A 402 -14.71 25.59 -25.59
C THR A 402 -16.04 25.32 -24.88
N PRO A 403 -17.03 24.68 -25.52
CA PRO A 403 -18.38 24.48 -24.95
C PRO A 403 -18.49 23.45 -23.82
N TRP A 404 -17.37 23.00 -23.26
CA TRP A 404 -17.31 21.95 -22.24
C TRP A 404 -16.37 22.46 -21.14
N GLY A 405 -16.92 22.75 -19.96
CA GLY A 405 -16.33 23.62 -18.95
C GLY A 405 -15.16 23.03 -18.15
N GLY A 406 -14.11 23.85 -18.02
CA GLY A 406 -13.50 24.31 -16.75
C GLY A 406 -12.81 23.33 -15.81
N ASP A 407 -11.47 23.29 -15.85
CA ASP A 407 -10.54 22.79 -14.81
C ASP A 407 -10.56 23.71 -13.57
N GLY A 408 -11.41 23.42 -12.58
CA GLY A 408 -11.31 23.96 -11.21
C GLY A 408 -10.91 22.87 -10.21
N ASP A 409 -10.46 23.22 -8.99
CA ASP A 409 -10.24 22.22 -7.92
C ASP A 409 -11.58 21.62 -7.49
N ARG A 410 -11.79 20.37 -7.89
CA ARG A 410 -13.06 19.66 -7.73
C ARG A 410 -12.86 18.45 -6.82
N ALA A 411 -13.80 18.27 -5.90
CA ALA A 411 -13.88 17.05 -5.11
C ALA A 411 -14.82 16.07 -5.80
N ARG A 412 -14.40 14.82 -5.87
CA ARG A 412 -15.18 13.73 -6.45
C ARG A 412 -15.59 12.76 -5.36
N GLY A 413 -16.90 12.53 -5.26
CA GLY A 413 -17.46 11.44 -4.46
C GLY A 413 -17.85 10.29 -5.37
N THR A 414 -18.04 9.09 -4.81
CA THR A 414 -18.49 7.94 -5.60
C THR A 414 -19.43 7.04 -4.82
N SER A 415 -20.51 6.59 -5.46
CA SER A 415 -21.37 5.49 -5.00
C SER A 415 -21.52 4.48 -6.13
N TYR A 416 -20.90 3.30 -5.96
CA TYR A 416 -20.79 2.28 -7.00
C TYR A 416 -20.79 0.88 -6.37
N GLY A 417 -21.01 -0.16 -7.19
CA GLY A 417 -21.10 -1.52 -6.64
C GLY A 417 -22.30 -1.66 -5.71
N ASP A 418 -22.13 -2.35 -4.59
CA ASP A 418 -23.18 -2.71 -3.63
C ASP A 418 -23.19 -1.88 -2.34
N PRO A 419 -23.83 -0.71 -2.42
CA PRO A 419 -23.09 0.51 -2.69
C PRO A 419 -21.86 0.66 -1.77
N HIS A 420 -20.67 0.62 -2.37
CA HIS A 420 -19.46 1.18 -1.79
C HIS A 420 -19.47 2.68 -1.97
N ILE A 421 -19.13 3.40 -0.91
CA ILE A 421 -19.11 4.86 -0.87
C ILE A 421 -17.67 5.34 -0.62
N ILE A 422 -17.25 6.30 -1.44
CA ILE A 422 -16.03 7.09 -1.24
C ILE A 422 -16.48 8.54 -1.09
N THR A 423 -16.24 9.11 0.08
CA THR A 423 -16.59 10.50 0.40
C THR A 423 -15.67 11.47 -0.32
N TYR A 424 -16.03 12.75 -0.31
CA TYR A 424 -15.24 13.79 -0.95
C TYR A 424 -13.83 13.97 -0.33
N ASP A 425 -13.66 13.62 0.94
CA ASP A 425 -12.37 13.66 1.65
C ASP A 425 -11.65 12.30 1.66
N GLY A 426 -12.22 11.28 1.00
CA GLY A 426 -11.58 10.00 0.72
C GLY A 426 -11.87 8.90 1.74
N TYR A 427 -12.76 9.12 2.71
CA TYR A 427 -13.25 8.08 3.61
C TYR A 427 -14.03 7.00 2.83
N ARG A 428 -13.80 5.73 3.15
CA ARG A 428 -14.36 4.58 2.41
C ARG A 428 -15.19 3.69 3.31
N TYR A 429 -16.39 3.35 2.87
CA TYR A 429 -17.27 2.42 3.59
C TYR A 429 -18.28 1.74 2.67
N SER A 430 -18.76 0.56 3.07
CA SER A 430 -19.85 -0.15 2.39
C SER A 430 -21.19 0.20 3.04
N PHE A 431 -22.19 0.52 2.24
CA PHE A 431 -23.48 1.05 2.69
C PHE A 431 -24.66 0.23 2.14
N GLN A 432 -24.70 -1.05 2.51
CA GLN A 432 -25.72 -2.01 2.09
C GLN A 432 -27.10 -1.70 2.67
N THR A 433 -27.90 -0.84 2.03
CA THR A 433 -29.23 -0.50 2.54
C THR A 433 -30.30 -0.52 1.45
N ILE A 434 -31.57 -0.57 1.87
CA ILE A 434 -32.71 -0.42 0.98
C ILE A 434 -33.51 0.82 1.37
N GLY A 435 -33.78 1.67 0.39
CA GLY A 435 -34.53 2.91 0.55
C GLY A 435 -33.93 4.06 -0.26
N GLU A 436 -34.30 5.28 0.11
CA GLU A 436 -33.87 6.51 -0.56
C GLU A 436 -33.07 7.37 0.42
N PHE A 437 -31.94 7.92 -0.05
CA PHE A 437 -30.98 8.62 0.78
C PHE A 437 -30.48 9.89 0.10
N TRP A 438 -30.13 10.88 0.93
CA TRP A 438 -29.38 12.05 0.49
C TRP A 438 -27.93 11.65 0.22
N LEU A 439 -27.59 11.48 -1.05
CA LEU A 439 -26.23 11.14 -1.45
C LEU A 439 -25.29 12.32 -1.18
N THR A 440 -25.70 13.51 -1.62
CA THR A 440 -25.00 14.77 -1.40
C THR A 440 -25.95 15.94 -1.62
N ALA A 441 -25.76 17.02 -0.88
CA ALA A 441 -26.42 18.29 -1.11
C ALA A 441 -25.58 19.45 -0.59
N ALA A 442 -25.68 20.60 -1.26
CA ALA A 442 -25.14 21.84 -0.75
C ALA A 442 -25.98 22.34 0.43
N THR A 443 -25.33 22.93 1.43
CA THR A 443 -25.96 23.38 2.68
C THR A 443 -26.87 24.61 2.49
N ASP A 444 -26.64 25.39 1.44
CA ASP A 444 -27.47 26.52 1.01
C ASP A 444 -28.64 26.12 0.08
N GLY A 445 -28.70 24.85 -0.33
CA GLY A 445 -29.78 24.25 -1.11
C GLY A 445 -29.70 24.41 -2.63
N HIS A 446 -28.63 24.96 -3.21
CA HIS A 446 -28.52 25.12 -4.68
C HIS A 446 -28.29 23.78 -5.43
N PHE A 447 -27.71 22.79 -4.75
CA PHE A 447 -27.37 21.48 -5.29
C PHE A 447 -27.92 20.36 -4.39
N GLN A 448 -28.58 19.36 -5.00
CA GLN A 448 -29.15 18.22 -4.28
C GLN A 448 -29.23 16.97 -5.15
N VAL A 449 -28.68 15.86 -4.64
CA VAL A 449 -28.73 14.53 -5.26
C VAL A 449 -29.17 13.48 -4.24
N GLN A 450 -30.20 12.72 -4.59
CA GLN A 450 -30.72 11.59 -3.83
C GLN A 450 -30.48 10.28 -4.59
N ALA A 451 -30.03 9.25 -3.88
CA ALA A 451 -29.85 7.91 -4.43
C ALA A 451 -30.92 6.96 -3.86
N ARG A 452 -31.49 6.11 -4.72
CA ARG A 452 -32.38 5.00 -4.32
C ARG A 452 -31.60 3.70 -4.39
N GLN A 453 -31.57 2.96 -3.30
CA GLN A 453 -30.91 1.66 -3.19
C GLN A 453 -31.94 0.55 -3.08
N GLY A 454 -31.74 -0.53 -3.83
CA GLY A 454 -32.65 -1.68 -3.88
C GLY A 454 -31.89 -2.99 -3.90
N GLN A 455 -32.54 -4.06 -3.47
CA GLN A 455 -31.94 -5.38 -3.38
C GLN A 455 -31.59 -5.92 -4.77
N ILE A 456 -30.44 -6.58 -4.87
CA ILE A 456 -30.11 -7.40 -6.04
C ILE A 456 -30.97 -8.67 -6.01
N PRO A 457 -31.72 -9.00 -7.07
CA PRO A 457 -32.58 -10.18 -7.09
C PRO A 457 -31.86 -11.45 -6.65
N GLY A 458 -32.41 -12.12 -5.63
CA GLY A 458 -31.86 -13.37 -5.09
C GLY A 458 -30.57 -13.26 -4.29
N ARG A 459 -30.10 -12.04 -3.95
CA ARG A 459 -28.86 -11.83 -3.17
C ARG A 459 -29.11 -10.95 -1.92
N PRO A 460 -28.36 -11.14 -0.82
CA PRO A 460 -28.47 -10.32 0.38
C PRO A 460 -27.68 -9.00 0.28
N LEU A 461 -27.64 -8.39 -0.91
CA LEU A 461 -26.92 -7.15 -1.20
C LEU A 461 -27.81 -6.15 -1.92
N SER A 462 -27.46 -4.88 -1.83
CA SER A 462 -28.20 -3.77 -2.44
C SER A 462 -27.31 -2.99 -3.40
N MET A 463 -27.89 -2.34 -4.41
CA MET A 463 -27.19 -1.42 -5.33
C MET A 463 -28.09 -0.22 -5.64
N ASN A 464 -27.53 0.84 -6.23
CA ASN A 464 -28.32 2.00 -6.67
C ASN A 464 -29.25 1.60 -7.84
N THR A 465 -30.55 1.80 -7.66
CA THR A 465 -31.60 1.53 -8.65
C THR A 465 -32.15 2.80 -9.31
N ALA A 466 -31.95 3.95 -8.68
CA ALA A 466 -32.31 5.25 -9.25
C ALA A 466 -31.49 6.39 -8.61
N VAL A 467 -31.44 7.52 -9.30
CA VAL A 467 -30.94 8.80 -8.78
C VAL A 467 -31.94 9.90 -9.14
N ALA A 468 -32.26 10.75 -8.18
CA ALA A 468 -33.13 11.91 -8.39
C ALA A 468 -32.45 13.16 -7.85
N MET A 469 -32.61 14.27 -8.56
CA MET A 469 -31.84 15.47 -8.32
C MET A 469 -32.62 16.71 -8.71
N ARG A 470 -32.27 17.84 -8.09
CA ARG A 470 -32.84 19.14 -8.43
C ARG A 470 -31.82 19.90 -9.25
N VAL A 471 -32.10 20.15 -10.52
CA VAL A 471 -31.25 20.91 -11.44
C VAL A 471 -31.94 22.23 -11.74
N GLY A 472 -31.41 23.33 -11.19
CA GLY A 472 -32.12 24.61 -11.20
C GLY A 472 -33.48 24.49 -10.51
N SER A 473 -34.54 24.92 -11.18
CA SER A 473 -35.93 24.79 -10.68
C SER A 473 -36.58 23.42 -10.95
N HIS A 474 -35.90 22.52 -11.66
CA HIS A 474 -36.51 21.29 -12.17
C HIS A 474 -36.06 20.05 -11.43
N ARG A 475 -36.94 19.06 -11.40
CA ARG A 475 -36.67 17.75 -10.81
C ARG A 475 -36.35 16.76 -11.91
N LEU A 476 -35.13 16.25 -11.91
CA LEU A 476 -34.70 15.22 -12.84
C LEU A 476 -34.55 13.88 -12.09
N ALA A 477 -35.10 12.81 -12.64
CA ALA A 477 -34.93 11.47 -12.10
C ALA A 477 -34.48 10.49 -13.20
N ILE A 478 -33.51 9.65 -12.86
CA ILE A 478 -32.98 8.58 -13.70
C ILE A 478 -33.15 7.26 -12.96
N TYR A 479 -33.83 6.32 -13.59
CA TYR A 479 -34.08 4.98 -13.09
C TYR A 479 -33.28 3.98 -13.91
N ALA A 480 -32.73 2.96 -13.25
CA ALA A 480 -31.98 1.91 -13.94
C ALA A 480 -32.86 1.06 -14.88
N GLN A 481 -34.17 1.09 -14.66
CA GLN A 481 -35.19 0.42 -15.46
C GLN A 481 -36.22 1.45 -15.94
N ASN A 482 -37.05 1.08 -16.92
CA ASN A 482 -38.14 1.93 -17.37
C ASN A 482 -39.21 2.03 -16.27
N ALA A 483 -39.12 3.04 -15.42
CA ALA A 483 -39.92 3.23 -14.23
C ALA A 483 -40.22 4.72 -14.04
N PRO A 484 -41.30 5.10 -13.36
CA PRO A 484 -42.30 4.22 -12.71
C PRO A 484 -43.35 3.61 -13.65
N ASP A 485 -43.44 4.04 -14.92
CA ASP A 485 -44.56 3.68 -15.81
C ASP A 485 -44.31 2.51 -16.76
N GLY A 486 -43.09 1.94 -16.78
CA GLY A 486 -42.71 0.86 -17.70
C GLY A 486 -42.15 1.32 -19.04
N HIS A 487 -42.13 2.63 -19.34
CA HIS A 487 -41.83 3.15 -20.68
C HIS A 487 -40.55 4.01 -20.76
N SER A 488 -40.22 4.79 -19.73
CA SER A 488 -39.03 5.67 -19.74
C SER A 488 -38.18 5.52 -18.48
N PRO A 489 -36.83 5.51 -18.60
CA PRO A 489 -35.92 5.58 -17.46
C PRO A 489 -35.62 7.01 -17.02
N LEU A 490 -35.96 8.03 -17.82
CA LEU A 490 -35.63 9.43 -17.57
C LEU A 490 -36.88 10.29 -17.46
N TRP A 491 -36.94 11.10 -16.40
CA TRP A 491 -38.10 11.90 -16.03
C TRP A 491 -37.72 13.32 -15.65
N LEU A 492 -38.52 14.28 -16.11
CA LEU A 492 -38.40 15.69 -15.78
C LEU A 492 -39.75 16.18 -15.24
N ASP A 493 -39.76 16.68 -14.00
CA ASP A 493 -40.96 17.16 -13.28
C ASP A 493 -42.15 16.18 -13.31
N GLY A 494 -41.85 14.89 -13.21
CA GLY A 494 -42.87 13.84 -13.20
C GLY A 494 -43.48 13.55 -14.57
N GLN A 495 -42.83 13.95 -15.67
CA GLN A 495 -43.16 13.53 -17.03
C GLN A 495 -41.97 12.79 -17.68
N PRO A 496 -42.21 11.78 -18.54
CA PRO A 496 -41.15 11.12 -19.29
C PRO A 496 -40.39 12.11 -20.18
N LEU A 497 -39.05 12.07 -20.12
CA LEU A 497 -38.17 12.90 -20.95
C LEU A 497 -37.45 12.04 -21.99
N ALA A 498 -37.65 12.36 -23.27
CA ALA A 498 -36.89 11.76 -24.36
C ALA A 498 -35.67 12.63 -24.72
N LEU A 499 -34.47 12.08 -24.59
CA LEU A 499 -33.22 12.74 -25.00
C LEU A 499 -32.76 12.25 -26.39
N GLY A 500 -32.40 13.19 -27.25
CA GLY A 500 -31.71 12.93 -28.52
C GLY A 500 -30.21 12.67 -28.33
N THR A 501 -29.47 12.63 -29.44
CA THR A 501 -28.00 12.60 -29.43
C THR A 501 -27.47 14.02 -29.21
N GLY A 502 -27.01 14.33 -28.00
CA GLY A 502 -26.40 15.63 -27.67
C GLY A 502 -26.93 16.24 -26.36
N PRO A 503 -26.30 17.34 -25.90
CA PRO A 503 -26.68 18.00 -24.67
C PRO A 503 -28.03 18.70 -24.81
N MET A 504 -28.90 18.55 -23.81
CA MET A 504 -30.16 19.26 -23.67
C MET A 504 -30.08 20.21 -22.47
N THR A 505 -30.34 21.49 -22.69
CA THR A 505 -30.48 22.46 -21.61
C THR A 505 -31.87 22.32 -20.98
N LEU A 506 -31.92 22.26 -19.65
CA LEU A 506 -33.17 22.26 -18.91
C LEU A 506 -33.70 23.69 -18.75
N PRO A 507 -35.03 23.91 -18.67
CA PRO A 507 -35.56 25.21 -18.32
C PRO A 507 -35.02 25.64 -16.93
N GLY A 508 -34.83 26.93 -16.68
CA GLY A 508 -34.28 27.40 -15.39
C GLY A 508 -32.77 27.14 -15.16
N GLY A 509 -32.09 26.49 -16.09
CA GLY A 509 -30.63 26.31 -16.09
C GLY A 509 -30.18 24.87 -15.88
N GLY A 510 -28.97 24.56 -16.35
CA GLY A 510 -28.35 23.23 -16.27
C GLY A 510 -28.50 22.42 -17.55
N THR A 511 -27.68 21.38 -17.69
CA THR A 511 -27.58 20.58 -18.92
C THR A 511 -27.62 19.11 -18.59
N VAL A 512 -28.37 18.35 -19.37
CA VAL A 512 -28.38 16.89 -19.35
C VAL A 512 -27.90 16.37 -20.68
N LEU A 513 -26.89 15.51 -20.66
CA LEU A 513 -26.36 14.84 -21.83
C LEU A 513 -26.53 13.34 -21.65
N ARG A 514 -27.07 12.67 -22.67
CA ARG A 514 -27.00 11.20 -22.80
C ARG A 514 -25.81 10.86 -23.70
N ALA A 515 -24.83 10.17 -23.14
CA ALA A 515 -23.62 9.72 -23.83
C ALA A 515 -23.58 8.18 -23.85
N GLY A 516 -23.39 7.56 -25.02
CA GLY A 516 -23.23 6.11 -25.14
C GLY A 516 -23.81 5.52 -26.43
N ASN A 517 -23.29 4.34 -26.81
CA ASN A 517 -23.83 3.51 -27.88
C ASN A 517 -24.77 2.43 -27.29
N SER A 518 -25.55 1.77 -28.15
CA SER A 518 -26.50 0.71 -27.76
C SER A 518 -25.89 -0.31 -26.78
N GLY A 519 -26.34 -0.30 -25.52
CA GLY A 519 -25.98 -1.29 -24.49
C GLY A 519 -25.35 -0.74 -23.20
N THR A 520 -24.82 0.48 -23.19
CA THR A 520 -24.24 1.12 -21.98
C THR A 520 -24.64 2.59 -21.91
N GLU A 521 -25.79 2.89 -21.31
CA GLU A 521 -26.25 4.27 -21.17
C GLU A 521 -25.42 5.00 -20.10
N ARG A 522 -24.94 6.20 -20.45
CA ARG A 522 -24.37 7.15 -19.50
C ARG A 522 -25.12 8.46 -19.59
N TYR A 523 -25.36 9.07 -18.44
CA TYR A 523 -25.87 10.43 -18.34
C TYR A 523 -24.83 11.31 -17.67
N GLN A 524 -24.68 12.53 -18.19
CA GLN A 524 -23.93 13.60 -17.55
C GLN A 524 -24.90 14.74 -17.28
N ILE A 525 -24.92 15.20 -16.04
CA ILE A 525 -25.74 16.30 -15.58
C ILE A 525 -24.78 17.40 -15.11
N LEU A 526 -25.01 18.62 -15.58
CA LEU A 526 -24.26 19.81 -15.20
C LEU A 526 -25.24 20.82 -14.61
N TRP A 527 -24.94 21.30 -13.40
CA TRP A 527 -25.67 22.37 -12.76
C TRP A 527 -25.20 23.74 -13.26
N PRO A 528 -26.07 24.77 -13.23
CA PRO A 528 -25.65 26.16 -13.50
C PRO A 528 -24.49 26.65 -12.62
N THR A 529 -24.41 26.11 -11.41
CA THR A 529 -23.42 26.40 -10.37
C THR A 529 -22.10 25.64 -10.57
N GLY A 530 -22.05 24.72 -11.54
CA GLY A 530 -20.82 24.03 -11.95
C GLY A 530 -20.63 22.63 -11.37
N GLU A 531 -21.48 22.16 -10.46
CA GLU A 531 -21.49 20.76 -10.02
C GLU A 531 -21.85 19.86 -11.19
N THR A 532 -21.25 18.67 -11.20
CA THR A 532 -21.54 17.65 -12.20
C THR A 532 -21.93 16.34 -11.54
N LEU A 533 -22.75 15.56 -12.23
CA LEU A 533 -23.05 14.19 -11.87
C LEU A 533 -22.91 13.30 -13.11
N GLN A 534 -22.03 12.31 -13.01
CA GLN A 534 -21.99 11.23 -13.96
C GLN A 534 -22.80 10.04 -13.43
N VAL A 535 -23.69 9.52 -14.27
CA VAL A 535 -24.50 8.34 -14.01
C VAL A 535 -24.18 7.31 -15.07
N SER A 536 -23.68 6.14 -14.66
CA SER A 536 -23.43 5.03 -15.58
C SER A 536 -24.28 3.82 -15.22
N GLN A 537 -24.86 3.18 -16.22
CA GLN A 537 -25.66 1.98 -16.01
C GLN A 537 -24.77 0.73 -16.02
N THR A 538 -25.06 -0.19 -15.10
CA THR A 538 -24.45 -1.52 -15.03
C THR A 538 -25.54 -2.59 -14.90
N THR A 539 -25.22 -3.84 -15.20
CA THR A 539 -26.16 -4.97 -15.07
C THR A 539 -25.60 -6.01 -14.13
N MET A 540 -26.40 -6.48 -13.17
CA MET A 540 -26.00 -7.49 -12.20
C MET A 540 -27.18 -8.38 -11.80
N GLY A 541 -26.97 -9.70 -11.74
CA GLY A 541 -28.05 -10.64 -11.39
C GLY A 541 -29.26 -10.56 -12.32
N GLY A 542 -29.06 -10.14 -13.58
CA GLY A 542 -30.12 -9.92 -14.57
C GLY A 542 -30.92 -8.63 -14.41
N ALA A 543 -30.57 -7.77 -13.44
CA ALA A 543 -31.20 -6.47 -13.22
C ALA A 543 -30.22 -5.31 -13.51
N ALA A 544 -30.75 -4.15 -13.91
CA ALA A 544 -29.97 -2.95 -14.14
C ALA A 544 -29.82 -2.11 -12.86
N PHE A 545 -28.66 -1.48 -12.71
CA PHE A 545 -28.27 -0.61 -11.59
C PHE A 545 -27.46 0.59 -12.08
N LEU A 546 -27.20 1.55 -11.19
CA LEU A 546 -26.47 2.79 -11.48
C LEU A 546 -25.18 2.89 -10.66
N ALA A 547 -24.13 3.45 -11.24
CA ALA A 547 -23.01 4.03 -10.50
C ALA A 547 -23.06 5.56 -10.62
N LEU A 548 -22.80 6.24 -9.50
CA LEU A 548 -23.00 7.67 -9.33
C LEU A 548 -21.68 8.31 -8.93
N SER A 549 -21.21 9.27 -9.72
CA SER A 549 -19.97 10.01 -9.47
C SER A 549 -20.25 11.51 -9.52
N PRO A 550 -20.76 12.11 -8.43
CA PRO A 550 -20.87 13.55 -8.33
C PRO A 550 -19.49 14.17 -8.15
N GLU A 551 -19.31 15.33 -8.77
CA GLU A 551 -18.12 16.12 -8.66
C GLU A 551 -18.52 17.58 -8.43
N VAL A 552 -17.98 18.15 -7.37
CA VAL A 552 -18.42 19.45 -6.85
C VAL A 552 -17.22 20.38 -6.71
N PRO A 553 -17.41 21.71 -6.80
CA PRO A 553 -16.41 22.68 -6.38
C PRO A 553 -15.99 22.41 -4.93
N ARG A 554 -14.68 22.49 -4.62
CA ARG A 554 -14.20 22.31 -3.25
C ARG A 554 -14.57 23.49 -2.34
N GLN A 555 -15.79 23.47 -1.81
CA GLN A 555 -16.25 24.41 -0.79
C GLN A 555 -16.25 23.72 0.58
N VAL A 556 -15.32 24.12 1.46
CA VAL A 556 -15.12 23.50 2.78
C VAL A 556 -16.40 23.55 3.60
N GLY A 557 -16.95 22.39 3.98
CA GLY A 557 -18.20 22.31 4.76
C GLY A 557 -19.45 22.75 3.99
N GLY A 558 -19.33 22.98 2.68
CA GLY A 558 -20.43 23.42 1.81
C GLY A 558 -21.41 22.31 1.48
N TYR A 559 -21.05 21.05 1.75
CA TYR A 559 -21.82 19.87 1.37
C TYR A 559 -22.14 18.99 2.56
N GLN A 560 -23.15 18.15 2.41
CA GLN A 560 -23.58 17.17 3.41
C GLN A 560 -24.28 15.98 2.76
N GLY A 561 -24.24 14.83 3.43
CA GLY A 561 -24.92 13.61 2.99
C GLY A 561 -24.04 12.38 3.18
N LEU A 562 -24.35 11.32 2.43
CA LEU A 562 -23.55 10.10 2.46
C LEU A 562 -22.10 10.31 1.96
N LEU A 563 -21.83 11.34 1.16
CA LEU A 563 -20.49 11.65 0.63
C LEU A 563 -19.64 12.55 1.54
N GLY A 564 -20.04 12.73 2.80
CA GLY A 564 -19.29 13.52 3.77
C GLY A 564 -19.58 15.01 3.70
N ASN A 565 -18.78 15.79 4.43
CA ASN A 565 -18.97 17.24 4.56
C ASN A 565 -17.97 18.07 3.74
N LEU A 566 -17.00 17.40 3.09
CA LEU A 566 -15.96 18.02 2.27
C LEU A 566 -15.18 19.09 3.05
N ASN A 567 -14.73 18.77 4.25
CA ASN A 567 -13.95 19.67 5.10
C ASN A 567 -12.44 19.34 5.14
N ARG A 568 -11.99 18.38 4.30
CA ARG A 568 -10.63 17.83 4.23
C ARG A 568 -10.25 16.95 5.42
N ASN A 569 -11.21 16.49 6.22
CA ASN A 569 -11.01 15.58 7.34
C ASN A 569 -11.85 14.29 7.18
N PRO A 570 -11.28 13.20 6.64
CA PRO A 570 -12.02 11.96 6.44
C PRO A 570 -12.52 11.32 7.75
N ASP A 571 -11.97 11.68 8.90
CA ASP A 571 -12.37 11.12 10.20
C ASP A 571 -13.72 11.63 10.71
N ASP A 572 -14.27 12.70 10.12
CA ASP A 572 -15.58 13.25 10.52
C ASP A 572 -16.66 13.15 9.44
N ASP A 573 -16.37 12.49 8.32
CA ASP A 573 -17.28 12.32 7.19
C ASP A 573 -18.56 11.54 7.51
N LEU A 574 -18.53 10.66 8.53
CA LEU A 574 -19.72 9.97 9.03
C LEU A 574 -20.53 10.85 10.00
N GLN A 575 -20.87 12.05 9.54
CA GLN A 575 -21.68 13.00 10.27
C GLN A 575 -23.18 12.74 10.05
N ILE A 576 -23.96 12.61 11.11
CA ILE A 576 -25.43 12.54 11.01
C ILE A 576 -26.01 13.93 10.73
N ARG A 577 -27.25 14.01 10.21
CA ARG A 577 -27.94 15.30 9.89
C ARG A 577 -28.04 16.31 11.06
N GLY A 578 -27.84 15.86 12.30
CA GLY A 578 -27.76 16.71 13.50
C GLY A 578 -26.35 17.19 13.88
N GLY A 579 -25.35 16.94 13.05
CA GLY A 579 -23.97 17.39 13.24
C GLY A 579 -23.08 16.49 14.12
N ALA A 580 -23.65 15.48 14.78
CA ALA A 580 -22.86 14.52 15.56
C ALA A 580 -22.09 13.56 14.64
N VAL A 581 -20.81 13.35 14.92
CA VAL A 581 -19.96 12.43 14.18
C VAL A 581 -20.07 11.04 14.80
N VAL A 582 -20.31 10.03 13.97
CA VAL A 582 -20.24 8.63 14.40
C VAL A 582 -18.76 8.26 14.59
N PRO A 583 -18.31 7.89 15.80
CA PRO A 583 -16.90 7.66 16.07
C PRO A 583 -16.32 6.55 15.17
N VAL A 584 -15.35 6.93 14.34
CA VAL A 584 -14.66 6.03 13.44
C VAL A 584 -13.72 5.13 14.26
N LYS A 585 -14.17 3.91 14.54
CA LYS A 585 -13.26 2.80 14.78
C LYS A 585 -13.36 1.92 13.56
N ASP A 586 -12.29 1.90 12.77
CA ASP A 586 -12.08 1.04 11.59
C ASP A 586 -13.05 -0.15 11.57
N ALA A 587 -13.95 -0.17 10.59
CA ALA A 587 -14.90 -1.28 10.39
C ALA A 587 -14.20 -2.64 10.32
N TYR A 588 -12.89 -2.63 9.99
CA TYR A 588 -12.02 -3.79 9.84
C TYR A 588 -11.08 -4.06 11.03
N ALA A 589 -10.84 -3.11 11.95
CA ALA A 589 -9.86 -3.30 13.03
C ALA A 589 -10.24 -4.41 14.02
N PRO A 590 -11.51 -4.57 14.45
CA PRO A 590 -11.88 -5.69 15.32
C PRO A 590 -11.71 -7.06 14.65
N VAL A 591 -11.83 -7.12 13.31
CA VAL A 591 -11.64 -8.35 12.52
C VAL A 591 -10.15 -8.68 12.40
N ALA A 592 -9.31 -7.68 12.15
CA ALA A 592 -7.86 -7.85 12.13
C ALA A 592 -7.31 -8.27 13.50
N GLN A 593 -7.76 -7.65 14.58
CA GLN A 593 -7.34 -7.93 15.96
C GLN A 593 -7.76 -9.32 16.45
N LEU A 594 -8.87 -9.86 15.93
CA LEU A 594 -9.33 -11.20 16.27
C LEU A 594 -8.56 -12.29 15.49
N VAL A 595 -8.24 -12.06 14.22
CA VAL A 595 -7.36 -12.96 13.44
C VAL A 595 -5.94 -13.00 14.07
N GLN A 596 -5.58 -11.96 14.84
CA GLN A 596 -4.29 -11.79 15.50
C GLN A 596 -4.25 -12.25 16.97
N GLY A 597 -5.35 -12.74 17.56
CA GLY A 597 -5.36 -13.34 18.91
C GLY A 597 -5.19 -12.37 20.09
N LEU A 598 -5.51 -11.08 19.91
CA LEU A 598 -5.17 -10.01 20.87
C LEU A 598 -6.24 -9.71 21.93
N ILE A 599 -7.31 -10.51 22.07
CA ILE A 599 -8.35 -10.34 23.12
C ILE A 599 -8.45 -11.62 23.97
N PRO A 600 -8.08 -11.58 25.27
CA PRO A 600 -8.23 -12.71 26.18
C PRO A 600 -9.54 -12.67 27.00
N VAL A 601 -10.73 -12.59 26.37
CA VAL A 601 -12.06 -12.82 27.02
C VAL A 601 -13.11 -13.03 25.91
N PRO A 602 -14.19 -13.82 26.10
CA PRO A 602 -15.19 -14.05 25.06
C PRO A 602 -16.16 -12.86 25.02
N VAL A 603 -15.77 -11.81 24.31
CA VAL A 603 -16.77 -10.88 23.78
C VAL A 603 -17.34 -11.56 22.54
N PRO A 604 -18.66 -11.79 22.45
CA PRO A 604 -19.26 -12.25 21.21
C PRO A 604 -18.93 -11.21 20.14
N LEU A 605 -18.12 -11.57 19.14
CA LEU A 605 -17.78 -10.69 18.00
C LEU A 605 -19.02 -10.15 17.29
N SER A 606 -20.13 -10.89 17.39
CA SER A 606 -21.44 -10.42 16.97
C SER A 606 -21.82 -9.09 17.63
N GLN A 607 -21.53 -8.85 18.91
CA GLN A 607 -21.93 -7.63 19.62
C GLN A 607 -21.13 -6.39 19.20
N VAL A 608 -19.83 -6.50 18.93
CA VAL A 608 -19.01 -5.35 18.50
C VAL A 608 -19.30 -4.99 17.04
N GLN A 609 -19.48 -5.99 16.17
CA GLN A 609 -19.93 -5.76 14.80
C GLN A 609 -21.37 -5.24 14.76
N THR A 610 -22.25 -5.70 15.65
CA THR A 610 -23.62 -5.17 15.81
C THR A 610 -23.60 -3.71 16.24
N ALA A 611 -22.71 -3.30 17.16
CA ALA A 611 -22.65 -1.91 17.60
C ALA A 611 -22.21 -0.94 16.49
N PHE A 612 -21.20 -1.30 15.69
CA PHE A 612 -20.80 -0.51 14.51
C PHE A 612 -21.89 -0.54 13.42
N PHE A 613 -22.52 -1.68 13.19
CA PHE A 613 -23.66 -1.83 12.28
C PHE A 613 -24.82 -0.91 12.69
N GLU A 614 -25.19 -0.91 13.97
CA GLU A 614 -26.24 -0.05 14.50
C GLU A 614 -25.86 1.42 14.29
N GLN A 615 -24.59 1.79 14.49
CA GLN A 615 -24.15 3.16 14.26
C GLN A 615 -24.16 3.57 12.78
N LEU A 616 -23.60 2.76 11.87
CA LEU A 616 -23.54 3.09 10.44
C LEU A 616 -24.91 3.01 9.75
N TYR A 617 -25.69 1.96 10.00
CA TYR A 617 -26.95 1.73 9.29
C TYR A 617 -28.15 2.34 10.00
N ARG A 618 -28.20 2.30 11.34
CA ARG A 618 -29.36 2.76 12.13
C ARG A 618 -29.24 4.17 12.67
N GLN A 619 -28.04 4.71 12.83
CA GLN A 619 -27.86 6.10 13.24
C GLN A 619 -27.51 6.94 12.02
N PHE A 620 -26.39 6.67 11.37
CA PHE A 620 -25.94 7.43 10.21
C PHE A 620 -26.88 7.25 9.01
N GLY A 621 -27.10 6.02 8.55
CA GLY A 621 -27.95 5.75 7.39
C GLY A 621 -29.39 6.22 7.57
N ASP A 622 -30.01 5.92 8.72
CA ASP A 622 -31.36 6.39 9.01
C ASP A 622 -31.46 7.93 9.13
N SER A 623 -30.40 8.63 9.55
CA SER A 623 -30.38 10.10 9.59
C SER A 623 -30.38 10.75 8.20
N TRP A 624 -29.92 10.03 7.18
CA TRP A 624 -29.83 10.50 5.80
C TRP A 624 -30.96 9.97 4.89
N ARG A 625 -31.92 9.21 5.44
CA ARG A 625 -33.09 8.75 4.68
C ARG A 625 -33.96 9.92 4.21
N VAL A 626 -34.40 9.84 2.97
CA VAL A 626 -35.33 10.79 2.35
C VAL A 626 -36.73 10.57 2.91
N THR A 627 -37.33 11.63 3.45
CA THR A 627 -38.74 11.64 3.87
C THR A 627 -39.69 11.91 2.70
N ALA A 628 -40.99 11.66 2.89
CA ALA A 628 -41.98 11.86 1.82
C ALA A 628 -42.06 13.30 1.31
N GLY A 629 -41.83 14.30 2.18
CA GLY A 629 -41.81 15.71 1.79
C GLY A 629 -40.52 16.15 1.09
N GLU A 630 -39.43 15.38 1.22
CA GLU A 630 -38.14 15.68 0.61
C GLU A 630 -37.91 14.96 -0.71
N SER A 631 -38.69 13.90 -1.00
CA SER A 631 -38.42 13.01 -2.11
C SER A 631 -38.45 13.72 -3.46
N LEU A 632 -37.38 13.50 -4.21
CA LEU A 632 -37.28 13.94 -5.60
C LEU A 632 -37.70 12.86 -6.60
N PHE A 633 -38.11 11.68 -6.12
CA PHE A 633 -38.49 10.59 -7.00
C PHE A 633 -39.96 10.64 -7.43
N ASP A 634 -40.22 9.94 -8.53
CA ASP A 634 -41.53 9.56 -9.01
C ASP A 634 -41.86 8.15 -8.53
N TYR A 635 -43.16 7.91 -8.33
CA TYR A 635 -43.66 6.68 -7.75
C TYR A 635 -44.81 6.13 -8.59
N ALA A 636 -44.81 4.82 -8.80
CA ALA A 636 -45.97 4.13 -9.36
C ALA A 636 -47.14 4.16 -8.37
N PRO A 637 -48.39 3.90 -8.82
CA PRO A 637 -49.52 3.78 -7.91
C PRO A 637 -49.23 2.81 -6.75
N GLY A 638 -49.38 3.28 -5.52
CA GLY A 638 -49.10 2.51 -4.30
C GLY A 638 -47.64 2.49 -3.85
N GLN A 639 -46.72 3.16 -4.55
CA GLN A 639 -45.33 3.32 -4.12
C GLN A 639 -45.09 4.66 -3.40
N SER A 640 -44.10 4.67 -2.52
CA SER A 640 -43.57 5.83 -1.78
C SER A 640 -42.18 5.49 -1.23
N THR A 641 -41.45 6.48 -0.71
CA THR A 641 -40.23 6.27 0.11
C THR A 641 -40.43 5.19 1.18
N ALA A 642 -41.60 5.18 1.86
CA ALA A 642 -41.90 4.24 2.92
C ALA A 642 -42.06 2.80 2.39
N THR A 643 -42.74 2.61 1.27
CA THR A 643 -42.96 1.27 0.70
C THR A 643 -41.71 0.70 0.02
N LEU A 644 -40.77 1.57 -0.37
CA LEU A 644 -39.49 1.19 -0.98
C LEU A 644 -38.36 1.06 0.04
N THR A 645 -38.61 1.36 1.32
CA THR A 645 -37.64 1.23 2.41
C THR A 645 -37.80 -0.10 3.12
N GLN A 646 -36.72 -0.87 3.23
CA GLN A 646 -36.63 -2.03 4.12
C GLN A 646 -35.60 -1.72 5.17
N ARG A 647 -36.06 -1.38 6.38
CA ARG A 647 -35.15 -1.01 7.47
C ARG A 647 -34.36 -2.22 7.94
N ASP A 648 -34.98 -3.37 8.05
CA ASP A 648 -34.35 -4.63 8.48
C ASP A 648 -33.27 -5.17 7.53
N PHE A 649 -33.08 -4.55 6.35
CA PHE A 649 -32.00 -4.89 5.42
C PHE A 649 -30.68 -4.18 5.77
N PRO A 650 -29.52 -4.87 5.68
CA PRO A 650 -29.39 -6.30 5.42
C PRO A 650 -29.66 -7.07 6.71
N SER A 651 -30.38 -8.20 6.62
CA SER A 651 -30.71 -9.01 7.80
C SER A 651 -29.48 -9.70 8.42
N GLN A 652 -28.38 -9.76 7.68
CA GLN A 652 -27.07 -10.29 8.09
C GLN A 652 -25.96 -9.49 7.41
N PHE A 653 -24.84 -9.26 8.11
CA PHE A 653 -23.68 -8.55 7.55
C PHE A 653 -23.02 -9.40 6.46
N PRO A 654 -22.78 -8.87 5.24
CA PRO A 654 -21.83 -9.48 4.31
C PRO A 654 -20.44 -9.29 4.91
N THR A 655 -19.72 -10.38 5.14
CA THR A 655 -18.41 -10.34 5.80
C THR A 655 -17.50 -11.36 5.13
N LEU A 656 -16.20 -11.10 5.13
CA LEU A 656 -15.22 -12.10 4.71
C LEU A 656 -14.97 -13.19 5.77
N LEU A 657 -15.54 -13.07 6.98
CA LEU A 657 -15.55 -14.14 7.98
C LEU A 657 -16.34 -15.33 7.46
N GLY A 658 -15.65 -16.46 7.28
CA GLY A 658 -16.22 -17.69 6.74
C GLY A 658 -16.03 -17.86 5.23
N VAL A 659 -15.52 -16.86 4.52
CA VAL A 659 -15.11 -17.00 3.10
C VAL A 659 -13.76 -17.72 3.04
N ALA A 660 -13.66 -18.76 2.20
CA ALA A 660 -12.43 -19.52 2.10
C ALA A 660 -11.33 -18.68 1.42
N PRO A 661 -10.05 -18.77 1.84
CA PRO A 661 -8.95 -18.02 1.22
C PRO A 661 -8.83 -18.23 -0.30
N ALA A 662 -9.16 -19.42 -0.81
CA ALA A 662 -9.19 -19.71 -2.23
C ALA A 662 -10.26 -18.89 -3.00
N GLN A 663 -11.38 -18.58 -2.36
CA GLN A 663 -12.43 -17.73 -2.95
C GLN A 663 -11.99 -16.27 -3.02
N ILE A 664 -11.31 -15.77 -1.99
CA ILE A 664 -10.71 -14.42 -1.98
C ILE A 664 -9.63 -14.31 -3.06
N GLN A 665 -8.73 -15.30 -3.17
CA GLN A 665 -7.71 -15.31 -4.21
C GLN A 665 -8.29 -15.37 -5.63
N ASN A 666 -9.34 -16.17 -5.83
CA ASN A 666 -10.05 -16.23 -7.10
C ASN A 666 -10.75 -14.89 -7.43
N ALA A 667 -11.37 -14.26 -6.43
CA ALA A 667 -11.97 -12.94 -6.56
C ALA A 667 -10.94 -11.86 -6.96
N THR A 668 -9.81 -11.79 -6.25
CA THR A 668 -8.69 -10.88 -6.56
C THR A 668 -8.17 -11.09 -7.97
N ARG A 669 -8.00 -12.34 -8.40
CA ARG A 669 -7.57 -12.66 -9.76
C ARG A 669 -8.56 -12.14 -10.79
N LEU A 670 -9.85 -12.43 -10.62
CA LEU A 670 -10.90 -12.00 -11.54
C LEU A 670 -11.00 -10.47 -11.63
N CYS A 671 -10.94 -9.76 -10.50
CA CYS A 671 -10.94 -8.29 -10.46
C CYS A 671 -9.70 -7.70 -11.16
N ARG A 672 -8.52 -8.27 -10.90
CA ARG A 672 -7.26 -7.82 -11.51
C ARG A 672 -7.22 -8.07 -13.03
N GLU A 673 -7.63 -9.25 -13.48
CA GLU A 673 -7.68 -9.62 -14.91
C GLU A 673 -8.61 -8.70 -15.71
N ALA A 674 -9.67 -8.20 -15.09
CA ALA A 674 -10.61 -7.30 -15.73
C ALA A 674 -10.17 -5.83 -15.74
N GLY A 675 -8.97 -5.53 -15.23
CA GLY A 675 -8.42 -4.16 -15.20
C GLY A 675 -9.08 -3.28 -14.15
N VAL A 676 -9.59 -3.86 -13.04
CA VAL A 676 -10.11 -3.07 -11.93
C VAL A 676 -8.97 -2.24 -11.30
N ASN A 677 -9.12 -0.92 -11.31
CA ASN A 677 -8.18 0.02 -10.72
C ASN A 677 -8.01 -0.24 -9.22
N GLU A 678 -6.82 0.05 -8.72
CA GLU A 678 -6.37 -0.33 -7.38
C GLU A 678 -7.24 0.22 -6.24
N TRP A 679 -7.84 1.41 -6.44
CA TRP A 679 -8.75 2.03 -5.47
C TRP A 679 -10.16 1.38 -5.42
N MET A 680 -10.55 0.61 -6.44
CA MET A 680 -11.81 -0.17 -6.48
C MET A 680 -11.59 -1.66 -6.19
N MET A 681 -10.33 -2.08 -6.01
CA MET A 681 -9.96 -3.48 -5.86
C MET A 681 -10.56 -4.09 -4.59
N GLU A 682 -10.55 -3.36 -3.47
CA GLU A 682 -11.09 -3.83 -2.19
C GLU A 682 -12.59 -4.15 -2.28
N GLY A 683 -13.38 -3.23 -2.84
CA GLY A 683 -14.82 -3.45 -3.08
C GLY A 683 -15.06 -4.61 -4.04
N CYS A 684 -14.35 -4.65 -5.18
CA CYS A 684 -14.50 -5.76 -6.13
C CYS A 684 -14.18 -7.13 -5.52
N VAL A 685 -13.10 -7.23 -4.73
CA VAL A 685 -12.71 -8.48 -4.06
C VAL A 685 -13.72 -8.87 -2.99
N PHE A 686 -14.17 -7.91 -2.18
CA PHE A 686 -15.20 -8.14 -1.18
C PHE A 686 -16.46 -8.70 -1.83
N ASP A 687 -16.95 -8.08 -2.89
CA ASP A 687 -18.18 -8.47 -3.56
C ASP A 687 -18.08 -9.85 -4.19
N VAL A 688 -16.99 -10.13 -4.93
CA VAL A 688 -16.81 -11.42 -5.60
C VAL A 688 -16.53 -12.53 -4.57
N ALA A 689 -15.79 -12.25 -3.50
CA ALA A 689 -15.43 -13.26 -2.50
C ALA A 689 -16.58 -13.55 -1.52
N ALA A 690 -17.27 -12.53 -1.02
CA ALA A 690 -18.41 -12.69 -0.11
C ALA A 690 -19.63 -13.33 -0.78
N THR A 691 -19.79 -13.15 -2.10
CA THR A 691 -20.97 -13.63 -2.83
C THR A 691 -20.70 -14.82 -3.74
N GLY A 692 -19.44 -15.11 -4.03
CA GLY A 692 -19.01 -16.13 -5.00
C GLY A 692 -19.33 -15.80 -6.45
N GLN A 693 -19.68 -14.55 -6.78
CA GLN A 693 -20.27 -14.20 -8.08
C GLN A 693 -19.35 -13.29 -8.91
N PRO A 694 -18.84 -13.76 -10.06
CA PRO A 694 -17.85 -13.02 -10.86
C PRO A 694 -18.42 -11.79 -11.56
N ASP A 695 -19.74 -11.68 -11.72
CA ASP A 695 -20.37 -10.53 -12.41
C ASP A 695 -20.14 -9.19 -11.70
N PHE A 696 -19.79 -9.20 -10.40
CA PHE A 696 -19.39 -8.01 -9.65
C PHE A 696 -18.13 -7.33 -10.22
N VAL A 697 -17.27 -8.09 -10.90
CA VAL A 697 -16.09 -7.58 -11.60
C VAL A 697 -16.48 -6.55 -12.66
N GLN A 698 -17.51 -6.85 -13.47
CA GLN A 698 -17.93 -5.94 -14.54
C GLN A 698 -18.54 -4.64 -13.99
N SER A 699 -19.16 -4.69 -12.81
CA SER A 699 -19.67 -3.49 -12.13
C SER A 699 -18.54 -2.54 -11.71
N ALA A 700 -17.44 -3.09 -11.18
CA ALA A 700 -16.26 -2.30 -10.85
C ALA A 700 -15.58 -1.74 -12.12
N VAL A 701 -15.46 -2.54 -13.19
CA VAL A 701 -14.89 -2.11 -14.48
C VAL A 701 -15.71 -1.02 -15.17
N ASN A 702 -17.05 -1.09 -15.13
CA ASN A 702 -17.91 -0.07 -15.73
C ASN A 702 -17.76 1.29 -15.03
N ALA A 703 -17.45 1.29 -13.73
CA ALA A 703 -17.12 2.49 -12.96
C ALA A 703 -15.71 3.03 -13.24
N ILE A 704 -14.84 2.26 -13.91
CA ILE A 704 -13.48 2.66 -14.37
C ILE A 704 -13.49 3.20 -15.80
N ALA A 705 -14.32 2.62 -16.67
CA ALA A 705 -14.50 3.11 -18.04
C ALA A 705 -15.09 4.54 -18.12
N THR A 706 -15.50 5.08 -16.98
CA THR A 706 -15.93 6.47 -16.77
C THR A 706 -14.79 7.41 -16.34
N THR A 707 -13.61 6.89 -15.97
CA THR A 707 -12.42 7.66 -15.58
C THR A 707 -11.34 7.76 -16.68
N LEU A 708 -11.29 6.80 -17.60
CA LEU A 708 -10.20 6.65 -18.58
C LEU A 708 -10.53 7.20 -19.99
N VAL A 709 -11.81 7.40 -20.31
CA VAL A 709 -12.23 7.88 -21.65
C VAL A 709 -12.00 9.39 -21.80
N ASP A 710 -12.08 10.17 -20.72
CA ASP A 710 -11.90 11.63 -20.77
C ASP A 710 -10.41 12.01 -20.98
N GLN A 711 -9.48 11.33 -20.30
CA GLN A 711 -8.04 11.62 -20.45
C GLN A 711 -7.46 11.30 -21.84
N VAL A 712 -8.09 10.37 -22.57
CA VAL A 712 -7.65 9.98 -23.93
C VAL A 712 -8.27 10.89 -24.99
N GLN A 713 -9.51 11.35 -24.81
CA GLN A 713 -10.12 12.33 -25.71
C GLN A 713 -9.43 13.69 -25.64
N ASP A 714 -9.14 14.18 -24.43
CA ASP A 714 -8.50 15.48 -24.22
C ASP A 714 -7.07 15.49 -24.78
N ARG A 715 -6.31 14.41 -24.57
CA ARG A 715 -4.93 14.30 -25.08
C ARG A 715 -4.87 14.23 -26.61
N VAL A 716 -5.84 13.62 -27.26
CA VAL A 716 -5.90 13.53 -28.74
C VAL A 716 -6.32 14.87 -29.37
N GLU A 717 -7.26 15.60 -28.77
CA GLU A 717 -7.61 16.95 -29.24
C GLU A 717 -6.46 17.94 -29.06
N ASP A 718 -5.71 17.84 -27.96
CA ASP A 718 -4.62 18.75 -27.65
C ASP A 718 -3.36 18.47 -28.51
N GLU A 719 -3.12 17.21 -28.88
CA GLU A 719 -2.03 16.83 -29.80
C GLU A 719 -2.33 17.23 -31.25
N ILE A 720 -3.61 17.27 -31.66
CA ILE A 720 -4.05 17.76 -32.97
C ILE A 720 -3.95 19.29 -33.03
N ARG A 721 -4.33 20.02 -31.97
CA ARG A 721 -4.21 21.49 -31.90
C ARG A 721 -2.77 22.00 -31.90
N ARG A 722 -1.84 21.27 -31.28
CA ARG A 722 -0.41 21.66 -31.25
C ARG A 722 0.31 21.47 -32.58
N ARG A 723 -0.23 20.69 -33.52
CA ARG A 723 0.46 20.34 -34.79
C ARG A 723 -0.06 21.06 -36.05
N VAL A 724 -1.12 21.87 -35.98
CA VAL A 724 -1.67 22.56 -37.16
C VAL A 724 -1.77 24.08 -36.93
N PRO A 725 -0.96 24.93 -37.59
CA PRO A 725 -0.86 26.36 -37.29
C PRO A 725 -1.81 27.23 -38.14
N PHE A 726 -3.09 26.85 -38.27
CA PHE A 726 -4.13 27.74 -38.83
C PHE A 726 -5.54 27.32 -38.39
N SER A 727 -6.41 28.32 -38.23
CA SER A 727 -7.84 28.16 -37.93
C SER A 727 -8.58 27.54 -39.11
N LEU A 728 -9.07 26.31 -38.95
CA LEU A 728 -9.97 25.70 -39.92
C LEU A 728 -11.40 26.27 -39.75
N PRO A 729 -12.09 26.67 -40.83
CA PRO A 729 -13.50 27.04 -40.76
C PRO A 729 -14.34 25.82 -40.35
N ARG A 730 -15.35 26.07 -39.51
CA ARG A 730 -16.31 25.07 -39.03
C ARG A 730 -16.85 24.21 -40.18
N LEU A 731 -16.65 22.89 -40.10
CA LEU A 731 -17.47 21.91 -40.83
C LEU A 731 -18.55 21.37 -39.88
N PRO A 732 -19.76 21.06 -40.39
CA PRO A 732 -20.91 20.77 -39.55
C PRO A 732 -21.02 19.26 -39.31
N PHE A 733 -20.76 18.78 -38.09
CA PHE A 733 -21.30 17.53 -37.56
C PHE A 733 -21.44 17.63 -36.05
#